data_AF-A0A7L4ZJ26-F1
#
_entry.id   AF-A0A7L4ZJ26-F1
#
_cell.length_a   1.000
_cell.length_b   1.000
_cell.length_c   1.000
_cell.angle_alpha   90.00
_cell.angle_beta   90.00
_cell.angle_gamma   90.00
#
_symmetry.space_group_name_H-M   'P 1'
#
loop_
_entity.id
_entity.type
_entity.pdbx_description
1 polymer ?
#
loop_
_entity_poly.entity_id
_entity_poly.type
_entity_poly.pdbx_seq_one_letter_code
_entity_poly.pdbx_strand_id
1 'polypeptide(L)'
;MSNNGDKDPQGQAEDSNPETGKEEGEKGKIKINNPEKVDDGTSSSDAEVSEKDEPVAKEPSRTEPNPDELDDEPKKEEKIEINDNTFEQDAIFGDHNTINKNSYNYAQERNGLPTQLDPIDTDKIKFGVQDLSKESINSLHENSFLIVNCAHEEIANSLKHAIAQDKIFDTYKKQEVSFDTYESSDIIHLIEDCRRKSLVKKADKLLLFIYDSRNNKNPALLNSLRKKSRRGKDDIVKRLSLDFFIIYLTYHENQNYLIQSPFDFYIIDAFEVYMRKYKISEDQACIIRNDQKDDYWSSGDKNLLKDLDKIIEESNFNTIIRNKKNEVRTSFKEIFKNKKEPISKYVLFVATIFPELPPDLFNRYVTILIKDKKKIRVNDKKISLLSIWEEDTDSILDDCGLETYYVNNQSFVDFKNTNEADACKNTLFKKFTLFADQQARTFIEKQELFSTKISFQLHNRIHPVIAKLNIYFKNYYGEEILKIWLLKLENQRKNIAKYLSLEYNTETDIKILDERIDKLEKNKNIEDQEGYLRKMKEIDPINFNQQYDSKLKKAQYIKFLFYKEESLPENTSIKSILDELYELRIVCIDKLNTICADLYNASEILKDNTYLFVDLLAIIHENDESKELINKFFIDRFFEVNKHYIILNILTKFQIKNEVFNSLEFYKISLQHKTHKVNDYAIDEFISLLLKDPLNFYKYISGIRNWFPEITTSLEDYTRLEKNILTAYLLIITRQKKNDKYHSLNSQVIKSDVYKALFENLEESGNILEFIIENLFNAAILFEDKENTFRSRIIQYQLASIMSYWYSLLCRIEESEIPDTRIKEKKEILISILLKVLSKEQLKKLLLNLREIRLNQNKTASKIRDIKEKKKLKKKRGYLIELINQLKN
;
A
#
# COMPACT_ATOMS: atom_id res chain seq x y z
N MET A 1 -38.22 -9.42 -67.20
CA MET A 1 -38.40 -9.74 -68.64
C MET A 1 -37.43 -10.87 -68.98
N SER A 2 -37.89 -11.88 -69.73
CA SER A 2 -37.17 -12.84 -70.60
C SER A 2 -35.71 -13.27 -70.31
N ASN A 3 -35.29 -14.54 -70.43
CA ASN A 3 -36.01 -15.85 -70.45
C ASN A 3 -34.98 -17.01 -70.41
N ASN A 4 -35.33 -18.16 -69.80
CA ASN A 4 -34.78 -19.53 -69.97
C ASN A 4 -33.24 -19.82 -69.91
N GLY A 5 -32.86 -21.03 -69.47
CA GLY A 5 -31.45 -21.49 -69.54
C GLY A 5 -31.09 -22.74 -68.72
N ASP A 6 -31.75 -23.88 -68.98
CA ASP A 6 -31.57 -25.16 -68.27
C ASP A 6 -30.12 -25.73 -68.27
N LYS A 7 -29.77 -26.51 -67.22
CA LYS A 7 -29.48 -27.96 -67.34
C LYS A 7 -29.04 -28.65 -66.03
N ASP A 8 -29.71 -29.75 -65.70
CA ASP A 8 -29.16 -30.87 -64.92
C ASP A 8 -28.17 -31.71 -65.76
N PRO A 9 -27.46 -32.68 -65.16
CA PRO A 9 -28.00 -34.05 -65.23
C PRO A 9 -27.89 -34.88 -63.93
N GLN A 10 -28.68 -35.95 -63.88
CA GLN A 10 -28.77 -36.92 -62.78
C GLN A 10 -27.61 -37.93 -62.75
N GLY A 11 -27.48 -38.65 -61.63
CA GLY A 11 -26.78 -39.94 -61.52
C GLY A 11 -27.36 -40.78 -60.37
N GLN A 12 -27.67 -42.06 -60.62
CA GLN A 12 -28.32 -42.98 -59.66
C GLN A 12 -27.49 -44.26 -59.43
N ALA A 13 -27.51 -44.77 -58.19
CA ALA A 13 -27.42 -46.18 -57.73
C ALA A 13 -27.57 -46.13 -56.18
N GLU A 14 -28.31 -46.96 -55.43
CA GLU A 14 -28.41 -48.43 -55.39
C GLU A 14 -27.06 -49.09 -55.02
N ASP A 15 -26.87 -49.92 -53.99
CA ASP A 15 -27.71 -50.36 -52.84
C ASP A 15 -26.72 -50.78 -51.69
N SER A 16 -27.02 -51.33 -50.50
CA SER A 16 -28.25 -51.95 -49.95
C SER A 16 -28.32 -51.89 -48.41
N ASN A 17 -29.46 -52.37 -47.87
CA ASN A 17 -29.66 -52.85 -46.48
C ASN A 17 -29.45 -54.40 -46.44
N PRO A 18 -29.68 -55.17 -45.34
CA PRO A 18 -30.09 -54.84 -43.97
C PRO A 18 -29.01 -55.31 -42.94
N GLU A 19 -29.20 -55.70 -41.66
CA GLU A 19 -30.37 -56.08 -40.84
C GLU A 19 -30.14 -55.84 -39.31
N THR A 20 -30.72 -56.67 -38.45
CA THR A 20 -31.14 -56.40 -37.05
C THR A 20 -30.65 -57.38 -35.98
N GLY A 21 -30.62 -56.94 -34.71
CA GLY A 21 -30.73 -57.77 -33.49
C GLY A 21 -30.51 -56.90 -32.23
N LYS A 22 -31.44 -56.71 -31.28
CA LYS A 22 -32.04 -57.65 -30.29
C LYS A 22 -30.99 -58.26 -29.33
N GLU A 23 -31.14 -58.27 -28.00
CA GLU A 23 -32.27 -57.84 -27.14
C GLU A 23 -31.84 -57.55 -25.67
N GLU A 24 -32.81 -57.18 -24.84
CA GLU A 24 -32.88 -56.93 -23.37
C GLU A 24 -31.81 -57.46 -22.38
N GLY A 25 -31.70 -56.80 -21.20
CA GLY A 25 -31.01 -57.33 -20.00
C GLY A 25 -31.10 -56.45 -18.73
N GLU A 26 -31.44 -57.04 -17.58
CA GLU A 26 -31.73 -56.33 -16.31
C GLU A 26 -30.65 -56.42 -15.20
N LYS A 27 -30.62 -55.39 -14.32
CA LYS A 27 -30.39 -55.41 -12.84
C LYS A 27 -29.15 -56.11 -12.21
N GLY A 28 -28.50 -55.40 -11.27
CA GLY A 28 -27.57 -55.92 -10.25
C GLY A 28 -26.34 -55.00 -10.10
N LYS A 29 -26.04 -54.27 -9.01
CA LYS A 29 -26.24 -54.38 -7.54
C LYS A 29 -25.23 -55.33 -6.86
N ILE A 30 -24.58 -54.81 -5.80
CA ILE A 30 -23.76 -55.49 -4.74
C ILE A 30 -22.21 -55.30 -4.81
N LYS A 31 -21.73 -54.36 -3.97
CA LYS A 31 -20.61 -54.42 -2.97
C LYS A 31 -19.23 -55.05 -3.28
N ILE A 32 -18.20 -54.26 -2.91
CA ILE A 32 -17.04 -54.61 -2.03
C ILE A 32 -16.07 -55.70 -2.51
N ASN A 33 -14.80 -55.33 -2.77
CA ASN A 33 -13.72 -55.54 -1.77
C ASN A 33 -12.41 -54.79 -2.08
N ASN A 34 -11.57 -54.59 -1.04
CA ASN A 34 -10.13 -54.38 -1.20
C ASN A 34 -9.43 -55.72 -1.50
N PRO A 35 -8.19 -55.69 -1.98
CA PRO A 35 -7.13 -56.44 -1.28
C PRO A 35 -6.04 -55.53 -0.70
N GLU A 36 -5.34 -56.05 0.31
CA GLU A 36 -4.13 -55.43 0.85
C GLU A 36 -2.86 -55.85 0.05
N LYS A 37 -1.80 -55.07 0.26
CA LYS A 37 -0.37 -55.43 0.30
C LYS A 37 0.12 -56.74 -0.34
N VAL A 38 1.22 -56.62 -1.07
CA VAL A 38 2.45 -57.38 -0.77
C VAL A 38 3.61 -56.37 -0.72
N ASP A 39 4.60 -56.62 0.15
CA ASP A 39 5.74 -55.75 0.46
C ASP A 39 7.03 -56.13 -0.33
N ASP A 40 8.15 -55.54 0.10
CA ASP A 40 9.57 -55.87 -0.14
C ASP A 40 10.32 -55.33 -1.38
N GLY A 41 11.49 -54.75 -1.07
CA GLY A 41 12.36 -54.00 -2.01
C GLY A 41 13.37 -53.08 -1.30
N THR A 42 14.03 -53.56 -0.25
CA THR A 42 15.10 -52.89 0.53
C THR A 42 16.37 -52.61 -0.33
N SER A 43 17.34 -51.76 0.05
CA SER A 43 17.90 -51.49 1.39
C SER A 43 18.74 -50.19 1.50
N SER A 44 18.91 -49.67 2.75
CA SER A 44 20.10 -48.99 3.34
C SER A 44 20.70 -47.73 2.66
N SER A 45 21.31 -46.74 3.33
CA SER A 45 21.86 -46.57 4.71
C SER A 45 22.15 -45.05 4.96
N ASP A 46 22.41 -44.49 6.15
CA ASP A 46 22.36 -44.91 7.57
C ASP A 46 22.36 -43.66 8.51
N ALA A 47 22.05 -43.87 9.80
CA ALA A 47 22.39 -43.04 11.00
C ALA A 47 21.81 -41.60 11.17
N GLU A 48 21.57 -41.03 12.37
CA GLU A 48 21.43 -41.58 13.75
C GLU A 48 20.65 -40.61 14.70
N VAL A 49 19.74 -41.16 15.53
CA VAL A 49 19.56 -41.05 17.02
C VAL A 49 20.09 -39.79 17.78
N SER A 50 19.46 -39.06 18.73
CA SER A 50 18.33 -39.21 19.72
C SER A 50 18.75 -39.71 21.15
N GLU A 51 18.38 -39.16 22.33
CA GLU A 51 17.64 -37.96 22.80
C GLU A 51 17.87 -37.73 24.33
N LYS A 52 17.59 -36.52 24.87
CA LYS A 52 17.28 -36.18 26.31
C LYS A 52 18.42 -36.41 27.37
N ASP A 53 18.39 -35.96 28.65
CA ASP A 53 17.33 -35.77 29.68
C ASP A 53 17.65 -34.69 30.78
N GLU A 54 16.75 -34.52 31.78
CA GLU A 54 16.80 -33.63 32.98
C GLU A 54 17.66 -34.21 34.18
N PRO A 55 17.63 -33.87 35.53
CA PRO A 55 16.70 -33.00 36.33
C PRO A 55 17.16 -32.28 37.67
N VAL A 56 16.22 -31.47 38.23
CA VAL A 56 15.83 -31.28 39.68
C VAL A 56 16.67 -30.47 40.73
N ALA A 57 16.08 -29.32 41.12
CA ALA A 57 15.86 -28.65 42.44
C ALA A 57 16.88 -28.56 43.61
N LYS A 58 16.96 -27.35 44.23
CA LYS A 58 16.60 -27.10 45.67
C LYS A 58 16.59 -25.61 46.11
N GLU A 59 15.76 -25.32 47.12
CA GLU A 59 15.65 -24.10 47.97
C GLU A 59 16.39 -24.31 49.33
N PRO A 60 16.42 -23.38 50.32
CA PRO A 60 16.26 -21.91 50.34
C PRO A 60 17.35 -21.19 51.21
N SER A 61 17.24 -19.87 51.50
CA SER A 61 17.21 -19.30 52.89
C SER A 61 17.49 -17.77 53.00
N ARG A 62 17.29 -17.24 54.23
CA ARG A 62 17.31 -15.84 54.74
C ARG A 62 18.72 -15.18 54.70
N THR A 63 18.97 -13.88 54.96
CA THR A 63 18.37 -13.00 55.99
C THR A 63 18.56 -11.48 55.75
N GLU A 64 17.63 -10.69 56.29
CA GLU A 64 17.63 -9.23 56.61
C GLU A 64 18.59 -8.86 57.79
N PRO A 65 18.65 -7.61 58.34
CA PRO A 65 18.28 -6.26 57.82
C PRO A 65 19.33 -5.12 58.16
N ASN A 66 19.09 -3.88 57.68
CA ASN A 66 19.24 -2.52 58.30
C ASN A 66 20.40 -2.14 59.30
N PRO A 67 20.46 -0.90 59.83
CA PRO A 67 20.25 0.46 59.27
C PRO A 67 21.61 1.23 59.28
N ASP A 68 21.85 2.56 59.35
CA ASP A 68 21.25 3.72 60.06
C ASP A 68 21.84 5.06 59.51
N GLU A 69 21.03 6.14 59.58
CA GLU A 69 21.28 7.49 60.17
C GLU A 69 22.63 8.27 60.00
N LEU A 70 22.72 9.62 60.02
CA LEU A 70 21.77 10.76 60.18
C LEU A 70 22.43 12.07 59.64
N ASP A 71 21.62 13.12 59.40
CA ASP A 71 21.94 14.58 59.45
C ASP A 71 23.08 15.18 58.56
N ASP A 72 23.21 16.51 58.35
CA ASP A 72 22.45 17.68 58.83
C ASP A 72 22.30 18.77 57.74
N GLU A 73 21.44 19.77 57.99
CA GLU A 73 21.19 21.00 57.20
C GLU A 73 22.07 22.18 57.78
N PRO A 74 21.84 23.51 57.59
CA PRO A 74 21.14 24.31 56.57
C PRO A 74 21.88 25.63 56.16
N LYS A 75 21.14 26.58 55.53
CA LYS A 75 21.33 28.06 55.45
C LYS A 75 22.26 28.60 54.33
N LYS A 76 21.71 29.31 53.32
CA LYS A 76 21.50 30.79 53.18
C LYS A 76 22.70 31.49 52.49
N GLU A 77 22.59 32.63 51.79
CA GLU A 77 21.47 33.59 51.60
C GLU A 77 21.43 34.18 50.16
N GLU A 78 20.72 35.29 49.92
CA GLU A 78 20.20 35.74 48.61
C GLU A 78 21.11 36.71 47.80
N LYS A 79 20.90 36.79 46.46
CA LYS A 79 20.62 38.07 45.73
C LYS A 79 20.29 37.95 44.22
N ILE A 80 19.07 38.42 43.89
CA ILE A 80 18.65 39.28 42.76
C ILE A 80 19.18 39.02 41.32
N GLU A 81 18.23 38.58 40.47
CA GLU A 81 17.93 38.94 39.07
C GLU A 81 19.03 39.44 38.09
N ILE A 82 19.23 38.67 37.01
CA ILE A 82 19.05 39.14 35.61
C ILE A 82 18.22 38.07 34.85
N ASN A 83 17.30 38.48 33.97
CA ASN A 83 16.30 37.62 33.35
C ASN A 83 16.67 37.21 31.91
N ASP A 84 17.48 36.16 31.76
CA ASP A 84 17.92 35.63 30.46
C ASP A 84 17.76 34.10 30.32
N ASN A 85 17.86 33.63 29.08
CA ASN A 85 17.78 32.21 28.65
C ASN A 85 16.40 31.53 28.79
N THR A 86 15.48 31.91 27.88
CA THR A 86 14.50 30.98 27.28
C THR A 86 15.05 30.35 25.99
N PHE A 87 16.01 29.43 26.12
CA PHE A 87 16.41 28.56 25.02
C PHE A 87 15.47 27.34 24.92
N GLU A 88 14.26 27.59 24.41
CA GLU A 88 13.46 26.58 23.70
C GLU A 88 13.50 26.91 22.18
N GLN A 89 14.72 27.04 21.63
CA GLN A 89 14.92 27.15 20.17
C GLN A 89 14.83 25.78 19.50
N ASP A 90 13.61 25.25 19.42
CA ASP A 90 13.23 24.19 18.48
C ASP A 90 13.20 24.78 17.04
N ALA A 91 14.37 25.10 16.46
CA ALA A 91 14.44 25.72 15.12
C ALA A 91 15.75 25.49 14.35
N ILE A 92 15.84 24.36 13.62
CA ILE A 92 16.25 24.37 12.20
C ILE A 92 15.33 23.37 11.47
N PHE A 93 14.74 23.79 10.35
CA PHE A 93 13.73 23.05 9.57
C PHE A 93 12.41 22.78 10.33
N GLY A 94 11.68 23.88 10.53
CA GLY A 94 10.26 23.95 10.85
C GLY A 94 9.69 25.26 10.30
N ASP A 95 8.37 25.29 10.11
CA ASP A 95 7.51 26.43 9.77
C ASP A 95 7.41 26.86 8.29
N HIS A 96 6.20 27.11 7.74
CA HIS A 96 4.85 26.67 8.11
C HIS A 96 3.85 27.13 7.02
N ASN A 97 2.92 26.28 6.59
CA ASN A 97 1.49 26.65 6.56
C ASN A 97 0.58 25.45 6.25
N THR A 98 -0.49 25.30 7.02
CA THR A 98 -1.50 24.26 6.87
C THR A 98 -2.78 24.82 6.26
N ILE A 99 -3.34 24.14 5.27
CA ILE A 99 -4.79 24.15 5.04
C ILE A 99 -5.30 22.71 4.97
N ASN A 100 -6.29 22.44 5.80
CA ASN A 100 -6.93 21.13 5.92
C ASN A 100 -7.92 20.91 4.77
N LYS A 101 -7.79 19.82 4.00
CA LYS A 101 -8.93 18.96 3.58
C LYS A 101 -8.51 17.72 2.77
N ASN A 102 -9.12 16.60 3.15
CA ASN A 102 -9.49 15.46 2.30
C ASN A 102 -8.38 14.66 1.57
N SER A 103 -7.65 13.82 2.31
CA SER A 103 -7.27 12.49 1.80
C SER A 103 -7.13 11.45 2.94
N TYR A 104 -8.05 10.49 2.93
CA TYR A 104 -8.05 9.17 3.59
C TYR A 104 -7.41 8.97 4.98
N ASN A 105 -8.26 8.65 5.95
CA ASN A 105 -7.89 8.04 7.24
C ASN A 105 -7.27 6.65 7.03
N TYR A 106 -5.95 6.55 6.85
CA TYR A 106 -5.19 5.31 7.07
C TYR A 106 -5.11 5.00 8.58
N ALA A 107 -6.26 4.60 9.14
CA ALA A 107 -6.49 4.41 10.57
C ALA A 107 -5.92 3.08 11.09
N GLN A 108 -4.59 2.95 11.05
CA GLN A 108 -3.81 2.00 11.84
C GLN A 108 -4.21 0.52 11.67
N GLU A 109 -3.79 -0.05 10.53
CA GLU A 109 -3.63 -1.49 10.39
C GLU A 109 -2.71 -2.02 11.51
N ARG A 110 -3.31 -2.71 12.48
CA ARG A 110 -2.66 -3.80 13.21
C ARG A 110 -2.68 -4.99 12.24
N ASN A 111 -1.60 -5.75 12.13
CA ASN A 111 -1.41 -6.82 11.14
C ASN A 111 -2.69 -7.63 10.87
N GLY A 112 -3.32 -7.36 9.72
CA GLY A 112 -4.57 -7.95 9.24
C GLY A 112 -5.81 -7.85 10.13
N LEU A 113 -6.00 -6.73 10.83
CA LEU A 113 -7.31 -6.38 11.42
C LEU A 113 -8.16 -5.52 10.47
N PRO A 114 -9.50 -5.65 10.50
CA PRO A 114 -10.39 -4.65 9.94
C PRO A 114 -10.17 -3.28 10.59
N THR A 115 -9.67 -2.35 9.79
CA THR A 115 -9.62 -0.90 10.04
C THR A 115 -11.00 -0.28 9.95
N GLN A 116 -11.85 -0.80 9.06
CA GLN A 116 -13.28 -0.53 8.94
C GLN A 116 -14.05 -1.86 9.01
N LEU A 117 -15.25 -1.80 9.61
CA LEU A 117 -16.22 -2.89 9.68
C LEU A 117 -17.55 -2.28 9.27
N ASP A 118 -17.87 -2.35 7.99
CA ASP A 118 -18.87 -1.46 7.41
C ASP A 118 -20.29 -1.85 7.83
N PRO A 119 -21.16 -0.87 8.11
CA PRO A 119 -22.55 -1.12 8.43
C PRO A 119 -23.29 -1.54 7.17
N ILE A 120 -24.03 -2.65 7.24
CA ILE A 120 -24.80 -3.14 6.09
C ILE A 120 -25.99 -2.20 5.84
N ASP A 121 -25.94 -1.49 4.72
CA ASP A 121 -27.11 -0.88 4.09
C ASP A 121 -28.17 -1.96 3.84
N THR A 122 -29.36 -1.81 4.42
CA THR A 122 -30.39 -2.85 4.37
C THR A 122 -31.21 -2.85 3.08
N ASP A 123 -31.18 -1.77 2.29
CA ASP A 123 -32.34 -1.43 1.44
C ASP A 123 -32.20 -1.93 -0.02
N LYS A 124 -31.40 -2.99 -0.22
CA LYS A 124 -30.89 -3.45 -1.53
C LYS A 124 -31.02 -4.96 -1.80
N ILE A 125 -32.17 -5.55 -1.48
CA ILE A 125 -32.50 -6.93 -1.91
C ILE A 125 -32.90 -6.91 -3.39
N LYS A 126 -31.98 -7.28 -4.29
CA LYS A 126 -32.22 -7.38 -5.74
C LYS A 126 -32.92 -8.68 -6.15
N PHE A 127 -32.54 -9.82 -5.55
CA PHE A 127 -32.98 -11.17 -5.92
C PHE A 127 -33.98 -11.78 -4.91
N GLY A 128 -34.81 -12.71 -5.39
CA GLY A 128 -35.79 -13.43 -4.57
C GLY A 128 -35.15 -14.55 -3.76
N VAL A 129 -34.58 -14.20 -2.61
CA VAL A 129 -33.78 -15.09 -1.74
C VAL A 129 -34.44 -15.45 -0.40
N GLN A 130 -35.71 -15.08 -0.20
CA GLN A 130 -36.37 -15.08 1.10
C GLN A 130 -36.47 -16.47 1.76
N ASP A 131 -36.51 -17.56 0.99
CA ASP A 131 -36.56 -18.92 1.55
C ASP A 131 -35.16 -19.45 1.90
N LEU A 132 -34.17 -19.16 1.04
CA LEU A 132 -32.75 -19.43 1.29
C LEU A 132 -32.24 -18.65 2.52
N SER A 133 -32.72 -17.42 2.73
CA SER A 133 -32.40 -16.66 3.94
C SER A 133 -32.98 -17.31 5.19
N LYS A 134 -34.23 -17.79 5.17
CA LYS A 134 -34.83 -18.52 6.32
C LYS A 134 -34.04 -19.76 6.70
N GLU A 135 -33.67 -20.58 5.72
CA GLU A 135 -32.86 -21.78 5.98
C GLU A 135 -31.47 -21.39 6.52
N SER A 136 -30.81 -20.40 5.91
CA SER A 136 -29.55 -19.85 6.43
C SER A 136 -29.67 -19.33 7.88
N ILE A 137 -30.76 -18.62 8.21
CA ILE A 137 -31.05 -18.10 9.56
C ILE A 137 -31.23 -19.24 10.56
N ASN A 138 -31.94 -20.30 10.19
CA ASN A 138 -32.11 -21.48 11.05
C ASN A 138 -30.76 -22.17 11.31
N SER A 139 -29.99 -22.46 10.26
CA SER A 139 -28.66 -23.08 10.40
C SER A 139 -27.68 -22.20 11.19
N LEU A 140 -27.76 -20.88 11.06
CA LEU A 140 -27.01 -19.93 11.90
C LEU A 140 -27.42 -20.02 13.36
N HIS A 141 -28.73 -19.99 13.66
CA HIS A 141 -29.24 -20.05 15.03
C HIS A 141 -28.79 -21.35 15.75
N GLU A 142 -28.68 -22.46 15.02
CA GLU A 142 -28.16 -23.73 15.54
C GLU A 142 -26.64 -23.75 15.72
N ASN A 143 -25.87 -23.23 14.75
CA ASN A 143 -24.42 -23.49 14.66
C ASN A 143 -23.52 -22.28 15.00
N SER A 144 -24.08 -21.07 15.13
CA SER A 144 -23.39 -19.76 15.21
C SER A 144 -22.47 -19.39 14.03
N PHE A 145 -22.10 -20.35 13.17
CA PHE A 145 -21.24 -20.17 12.01
C PHE A 145 -21.81 -20.90 10.78
N LEU A 146 -21.96 -20.17 9.67
CA LEU A 146 -22.40 -20.71 8.38
C LEU A 146 -21.40 -20.35 7.28
N ILE A 147 -21.13 -21.30 6.38
CA ILE A 147 -20.40 -21.05 5.12
C ILE A 147 -21.37 -21.25 3.96
N VAL A 148 -21.55 -20.21 3.15
CA VAL A 148 -22.46 -20.21 2.00
C VAL A 148 -21.64 -20.19 0.72
N ASN A 149 -21.85 -21.19 -0.14
CA ASN A 149 -21.23 -21.30 -1.45
C ASN A 149 -22.21 -20.79 -2.52
N CYS A 150 -21.97 -19.61 -3.10
CA CYS A 150 -22.87 -18.97 -4.06
C CYS A 150 -22.10 -18.41 -5.26
N ALA A 151 -22.48 -18.80 -6.47
CA ALA A 151 -21.77 -18.46 -7.70
C ALA A 151 -21.89 -16.99 -8.17
N HIS A 152 -22.76 -16.20 -7.54
CA HIS A 152 -23.20 -14.91 -8.07
C HIS A 152 -23.25 -13.81 -7.00
N GLU A 153 -22.49 -12.74 -7.20
CA GLU A 153 -22.26 -11.70 -6.18
C GLU A 153 -23.54 -10.96 -5.81
N GLU A 154 -24.41 -10.61 -6.76
CA GLU A 154 -25.67 -9.92 -6.43
C GLU A 154 -26.70 -10.82 -5.71
N ILE A 155 -26.60 -12.14 -5.87
CA ILE A 155 -27.43 -13.10 -5.12
C ILE A 155 -26.87 -13.26 -3.70
N ALA A 156 -25.54 -13.40 -3.55
CA ALA A 156 -24.88 -13.43 -2.25
C ALA A 156 -25.13 -12.13 -1.45
N ASN A 157 -25.06 -10.97 -2.11
CA ASN A 157 -25.43 -9.68 -1.50
C ASN A 157 -26.93 -9.60 -1.18
N SER A 158 -27.82 -10.04 -2.06
CA SER A 158 -29.26 -10.08 -1.73
C SER A 158 -29.54 -10.97 -0.51
N LEU A 159 -28.86 -12.11 -0.40
CA LEU A 159 -28.94 -13.03 0.73
C LEU A 159 -28.39 -12.39 2.02
N LYS A 160 -27.25 -11.67 1.94
CA LYS A 160 -26.71 -10.84 3.01
C LYS A 160 -27.74 -9.85 3.53
N HIS A 161 -28.33 -9.05 2.65
CA HIS A 161 -29.33 -8.05 3.04
C HIS A 161 -30.60 -8.69 3.62
N ALA A 162 -31.08 -9.81 3.05
CA ALA A 162 -32.24 -10.53 3.56
C ALA A 162 -32.02 -11.13 4.96
N ILE A 163 -30.85 -11.73 5.23
CA ILE A 163 -30.51 -12.24 6.57
C ILE A 163 -30.31 -11.08 7.56
N ALA A 164 -29.68 -9.97 7.13
CA ALA A 164 -29.50 -8.79 7.96
C ALA A 164 -30.82 -8.05 8.27
N GLN A 165 -31.89 -8.24 7.49
CA GLN A 165 -33.23 -7.72 7.74
C GLN A 165 -34.08 -8.60 8.68
N ASP A 166 -33.66 -9.82 9.04
CA ASP A 166 -34.52 -10.69 9.85
C ASP A 166 -34.64 -10.25 11.31
N LYS A 167 -35.83 -10.47 11.88
CA LYS A 167 -36.22 -10.07 13.24
C LYS A 167 -35.37 -10.73 14.33
N ILE A 168 -34.86 -11.93 14.11
CA ILE A 168 -33.90 -12.58 15.01
C ILE A 168 -32.66 -11.70 15.19
N PHE A 169 -32.28 -10.95 14.15
CA PHE A 169 -31.11 -10.08 14.14
C PHE A 169 -31.42 -8.59 14.35
N ASP A 170 -32.66 -8.18 14.66
CA ASP A 170 -33.01 -6.75 14.91
C ASP A 170 -32.15 -6.10 16.01
N THR A 171 -31.81 -6.86 17.05
CA THR A 171 -30.97 -6.39 18.18
C THR A 171 -29.47 -6.61 17.97
N TYR A 172 -29.06 -7.07 16.79
CA TYR A 172 -27.67 -7.36 16.47
C TYR A 172 -27.08 -6.23 15.63
N LYS A 173 -25.88 -5.81 15.99
CA LYS A 173 -25.04 -4.96 15.17
C LYS A 173 -24.66 -5.74 13.91
N LYS A 174 -25.05 -5.24 12.73
CA LYS A 174 -24.84 -5.88 11.43
C LYS A 174 -23.60 -5.27 10.78
N GLN A 175 -22.55 -6.07 10.55
CA GLN A 175 -21.28 -5.60 10.00
C GLN A 175 -20.74 -6.53 8.91
N GLU A 176 -19.99 -5.99 7.95
CA GLU A 176 -19.30 -6.80 6.93
C GLU A 176 -17.79 -6.55 6.82
N VAL A 177 -17.07 -7.50 6.21
CA VAL A 177 -15.63 -7.46 6.03
C VAL A 177 -15.15 -8.34 4.85
N SER A 178 -14.25 -7.81 4.02
CA SER A 178 -13.51 -8.62 3.03
C SER A 178 -12.38 -9.38 3.72
N PHE A 179 -12.16 -10.65 3.39
CA PHE A 179 -11.03 -11.43 3.93
C PHE A 179 -9.73 -11.25 3.12
N ASP A 180 -9.79 -10.73 1.89
CA ASP A 180 -8.62 -10.59 1.00
C ASP A 180 -7.57 -9.61 1.53
N THR A 181 -7.97 -8.69 2.40
CA THR A 181 -7.07 -7.73 3.04
C THR A 181 -6.20 -8.36 4.13
N TYR A 182 -6.32 -9.67 4.39
CA TYR A 182 -5.74 -10.36 5.56
C TYR A 182 -4.86 -11.56 5.19
N GLU A 183 -3.84 -11.34 4.35
CA GLU A 183 -2.88 -12.38 3.93
C GLU A 183 -2.20 -13.12 5.10
N SER A 184 -2.17 -12.53 6.30
CA SER A 184 -1.48 -13.05 7.50
C SER A 184 -2.37 -13.36 8.71
N SER A 185 -3.70 -13.15 8.66
CA SER A 185 -4.56 -13.24 9.85
C SER A 185 -5.56 -14.41 9.84
N ASP A 186 -5.81 -14.92 11.04
CA ASP A 186 -6.73 -16.03 11.30
C ASP A 186 -8.09 -15.50 11.75
N ILE A 187 -9.19 -16.15 11.34
CA ILE A 187 -10.55 -15.86 11.83
C ILE A 187 -10.66 -15.96 13.36
N ILE A 188 -9.82 -16.74 14.04
CA ILE A 188 -9.72 -16.76 15.51
C ILE A 188 -9.36 -15.36 16.05
N HIS A 189 -8.43 -14.66 15.41
CA HIS A 189 -8.06 -13.30 15.82
C HIS A 189 -9.12 -12.27 15.39
N LEU A 190 -9.78 -12.46 14.24
CA LEU A 190 -10.96 -11.68 13.85
C LEU A 190 -12.08 -11.82 14.89
N ILE A 191 -12.34 -13.03 15.38
CA ILE A 191 -13.34 -13.33 16.43
C ILE A 191 -12.96 -12.64 17.75
N GLU A 192 -11.70 -12.78 18.18
CA GLU A 192 -11.20 -12.20 19.44
C GLU A 192 -11.22 -10.66 19.41
N ASP A 193 -10.75 -10.02 18.32
CA ASP A 193 -10.73 -8.56 18.21
C ASP A 193 -12.10 -7.95 17.84
N CYS A 194 -13.00 -8.68 17.15
CA CYS A 194 -14.41 -8.27 17.05
C CYS A 194 -15.03 -8.21 18.44
N ARG A 195 -14.88 -9.28 19.24
CA ARG A 195 -15.39 -9.31 20.63
C ARG A 195 -14.79 -8.21 21.50
N ARG A 196 -13.48 -7.94 21.41
CA ARG A 196 -12.83 -6.82 22.12
C ARG A 196 -13.34 -5.45 21.67
N LYS A 197 -13.77 -5.30 20.40
CA LYS A 197 -14.31 -4.03 19.86
C LYS A 197 -15.81 -3.84 20.13
N SER A 198 -16.63 -4.90 20.20
CA SER A 198 -18.08 -4.80 20.44
C SER A 198 -18.49 -5.02 21.90
N LEU A 199 -18.03 -6.10 22.55
CA LEU A 199 -18.59 -6.58 23.82
C LEU A 199 -18.09 -5.81 25.07
N VAL A 200 -17.19 -4.85 24.91
CA VAL A 200 -16.69 -4.00 26.02
C VAL A 200 -17.77 -3.01 26.50
N LYS A 201 -18.78 -2.71 25.66
CA LYS A 201 -20.04 -2.14 26.12
C LYS A 201 -21.03 -3.28 26.37
N LYS A 202 -21.70 -3.27 27.53
CA LYS A 202 -22.66 -4.32 27.88
C LYS A 202 -23.82 -4.35 26.88
N ALA A 203 -24.02 -5.51 26.25
CA ALA A 203 -25.18 -5.93 25.45
C ALA A 203 -25.31 -5.46 23.98
N ASP A 204 -24.21 -5.20 23.26
CA ASP A 204 -24.23 -5.19 21.78
C ASP A 204 -23.95 -6.61 21.23
N LYS A 205 -24.97 -7.30 20.70
CA LYS A 205 -24.78 -8.55 19.94
C LYS A 205 -24.25 -8.27 18.53
N LEU A 206 -23.60 -9.24 17.86
CA LEU A 206 -22.94 -9.05 16.56
C LEU A 206 -23.36 -10.11 15.52
N LEU A 207 -23.72 -9.65 14.32
CA LEU A 207 -23.84 -10.46 13.11
C LEU A 207 -22.77 -9.97 12.12
N LEU A 208 -21.79 -10.82 11.81
CA LEU A 208 -20.67 -10.50 10.93
C LEU A 208 -20.74 -11.30 9.63
N PHE A 209 -20.72 -10.58 8.51
CA PHE A 209 -20.57 -11.15 7.17
C PHE A 209 -19.13 -11.04 6.71
N ILE A 210 -18.57 -12.15 6.23
CA ILE A 210 -17.22 -12.24 5.67
C ILE A 210 -17.34 -12.61 4.19
N TYR A 211 -16.55 -12.01 3.31
CA TYR A 211 -16.51 -12.37 1.89
C TYR A 211 -15.09 -12.45 1.32
N ASP A 212 -14.86 -13.36 0.36
CA ASP A 212 -13.66 -13.41 -0.49
C ASP A 212 -14.04 -12.77 -1.84
N SER A 213 -13.31 -11.74 -2.26
CA SER A 213 -13.63 -10.89 -3.42
C SER A 213 -12.62 -11.02 -4.57
N ARG A 214 -11.57 -11.83 -4.42
CA ARG A 214 -10.43 -11.85 -5.38
C ARG A 214 -9.89 -13.23 -5.71
N ASN A 215 -10.21 -14.28 -4.96
CA ASN A 215 -9.46 -15.54 -5.09
C ASN A 215 -10.15 -16.59 -5.97
N ASN A 216 -9.49 -16.94 -7.08
CA ASN A 216 -9.85 -18.11 -7.91
C ASN A 216 -9.15 -19.41 -7.42
N LYS A 217 -8.58 -19.42 -6.21
CA LYS A 217 -8.00 -20.58 -5.51
C LYS A 217 -8.71 -20.78 -4.16
N ASN A 218 -8.35 -21.84 -3.43
CA ASN A 218 -8.79 -22.05 -2.04
C ASN A 218 -8.65 -20.75 -1.21
N PRO A 219 -9.70 -20.24 -0.56
CA PRO A 219 -9.65 -19.00 0.22
C PRO A 219 -8.59 -19.00 1.31
N ALA A 220 -8.03 -17.82 1.59
CA ALA A 220 -7.10 -17.62 2.71
C ALA A 220 -7.71 -18.11 4.04
N LEU A 221 -8.99 -17.82 4.27
CA LEU A 221 -9.77 -18.27 5.43
C LEU A 221 -9.85 -19.80 5.56
N LEU A 222 -10.25 -20.52 4.50
CA LEU A 222 -10.36 -21.98 4.56
C LEU A 222 -8.98 -22.65 4.69
N ASN A 223 -7.93 -22.01 4.18
CA ASN A 223 -6.55 -22.45 4.37
C ASN A 223 -6.04 -22.20 5.79
N SER A 224 -6.36 -21.07 6.44
CA SER A 224 -5.98 -20.82 7.84
C SER A 224 -6.62 -21.84 8.78
N LEU A 225 -7.87 -22.20 8.52
CA LEU A 225 -8.61 -23.21 9.27
C LEU A 225 -8.11 -24.64 9.01
N ARG A 226 -7.80 -25.01 7.77
CA ARG A 226 -7.19 -26.31 7.45
C ARG A 226 -5.85 -26.54 8.16
N LYS A 227 -5.05 -25.49 8.39
CA LYS A 227 -3.78 -25.59 9.14
C LYS A 227 -3.95 -25.98 10.61
N LYS A 228 -5.15 -25.85 11.20
CA LYS A 228 -5.44 -26.11 12.62
C LYS A 228 -6.16 -27.44 12.91
N SER A 229 -5.89 -28.45 12.07
CA SER A 229 -6.42 -29.84 12.14
C SER A 229 -7.88 -30.03 11.66
N ARG A 230 -8.31 -31.29 11.59
CA ARG A 230 -9.69 -31.69 11.21
C ARG A 230 -10.79 -31.10 12.10
N ARG A 231 -10.48 -30.52 13.26
CA ARG A 231 -11.44 -29.91 14.21
C ARG A 231 -11.63 -28.39 14.04
N GLY A 232 -11.04 -27.79 13.00
CA GLY A 232 -11.08 -26.34 12.79
C GLY A 232 -12.47 -25.70 12.79
N LYS A 233 -13.52 -26.40 12.31
CA LYS A 233 -14.91 -25.92 12.41
C LYS A 233 -15.39 -25.93 13.87
N ASP A 234 -15.28 -27.07 14.54
CA ASP A 234 -15.68 -27.23 15.94
C ASP A 234 -15.01 -26.19 16.84
N ASP A 235 -13.74 -25.86 16.58
CA ASP A 235 -12.97 -24.92 17.39
C ASP A 235 -13.35 -23.45 17.10
N ILE A 236 -13.90 -23.11 15.93
CA ILE A 236 -14.64 -21.86 15.73
C ILE A 236 -15.94 -21.88 16.53
N VAL A 237 -16.75 -22.92 16.38
CA VAL A 237 -18.11 -22.99 16.97
C VAL A 237 -18.04 -22.94 18.50
N LYS A 238 -17.12 -23.68 19.14
CA LYS A 238 -16.82 -23.60 20.58
C LYS A 238 -16.33 -22.22 21.03
N ARG A 239 -15.67 -21.48 20.14
CA ARG A 239 -15.20 -20.12 20.43
C ARG A 239 -16.36 -19.13 20.34
N LEU A 240 -17.31 -19.29 19.41
CA LEU A 240 -18.48 -18.41 19.28
C LEU A 240 -19.45 -18.56 20.47
N SER A 241 -20.49 -17.72 20.49
CA SER A 241 -21.51 -17.67 21.54
C SER A 241 -22.82 -17.13 20.94
N LEU A 242 -23.95 -17.33 21.61
CA LEU A 242 -25.30 -16.91 21.15
C LEU A 242 -25.51 -15.38 21.00
N ASP A 243 -24.45 -14.60 21.14
CA ASP A 243 -24.39 -13.15 20.95
C ASP A 243 -23.50 -12.75 19.76
N PHE A 244 -22.90 -13.73 19.06
CA PHE A 244 -22.00 -13.49 17.93
C PHE A 244 -22.14 -14.57 16.85
N PHE A 245 -22.76 -14.19 15.73
CA PHE A 245 -22.94 -15.03 14.54
C PHE A 245 -22.00 -14.61 13.41
N ILE A 246 -21.50 -15.59 12.66
CA ILE A 246 -20.64 -15.36 11.49
C ILE A 246 -21.21 -16.08 10.26
N ILE A 247 -21.30 -15.33 9.16
CA ILE A 247 -21.65 -15.84 7.82
C ILE A 247 -20.44 -15.63 6.93
N TYR A 248 -19.92 -16.69 6.32
CA TYR A 248 -18.87 -16.59 5.30
C TYR A 248 -19.47 -16.86 3.92
N LEU A 249 -19.47 -15.84 3.06
CA LEU A 249 -19.92 -15.90 1.66
C LEU A 249 -18.71 -16.18 0.76
N THR A 250 -18.78 -17.24 -0.06
CA THR A 250 -17.66 -17.67 -0.92
C THR A 250 -18.15 -18.41 -2.16
N TYR A 251 -17.24 -18.77 -3.07
CA TYR A 251 -17.56 -19.61 -4.22
C TYR A 251 -16.43 -20.58 -4.60
N HIS A 252 -16.77 -21.87 -4.70
CA HIS A 252 -15.92 -22.92 -5.23
C HIS A 252 -16.68 -23.72 -6.30
N GLU A 253 -16.04 -23.84 -7.45
CA GLU A 253 -16.51 -24.61 -8.61
C GLU A 253 -16.15 -26.11 -8.50
N ASN A 254 -15.08 -26.43 -7.77
CA ASN A 254 -14.59 -27.81 -7.62
C ASN A 254 -15.43 -28.60 -6.60
N GLN A 255 -16.38 -29.39 -7.10
CA GLN A 255 -17.23 -30.25 -6.26
C GLN A 255 -16.43 -31.27 -5.42
N ASN A 256 -15.30 -31.79 -5.92
CA ASN A 256 -14.45 -32.69 -5.12
C ASN A 256 -13.83 -31.95 -3.91
N TYR A 257 -13.51 -30.66 -4.04
CA TYR A 257 -13.07 -29.85 -2.90
C TYR A 257 -14.19 -29.63 -1.89
N LEU A 258 -15.42 -29.32 -2.36
CA LEU A 258 -16.60 -29.17 -1.49
C LEU A 258 -16.89 -30.47 -0.71
N ILE A 259 -16.87 -31.62 -1.39
CA ILE A 259 -17.15 -32.94 -0.80
C ILE A 259 -16.04 -33.42 0.15
N GLN A 260 -14.76 -33.15 -0.18
CA GLN A 260 -13.60 -33.54 0.65
C GLN A 260 -13.23 -32.47 1.69
N SER A 261 -14.07 -31.46 1.88
CA SER A 261 -13.89 -30.40 2.87
C SER A 261 -14.17 -30.92 4.29
N PRO A 262 -13.40 -30.50 5.31
CA PRO A 262 -13.78 -30.66 6.72
C PRO A 262 -14.81 -29.59 7.17
N PHE A 263 -15.37 -28.82 6.24
CA PHE A 263 -16.39 -27.79 6.47
C PHE A 263 -17.62 -28.08 5.64
N ASP A 264 -18.79 -28.15 6.29
CA ASP A 264 -20.07 -28.21 5.60
C ASP A 264 -20.35 -26.87 4.90
N PHE A 265 -20.67 -26.93 3.61
CA PHE A 265 -21.07 -25.78 2.80
C PHE A 265 -22.58 -25.80 2.57
N TYR A 266 -23.25 -24.68 2.83
CA TYR A 266 -24.61 -24.43 2.34
C TYR A 266 -24.53 -23.94 0.90
N ILE A 267 -24.88 -24.79 -0.07
CA ILE A 267 -24.71 -24.52 -1.50
C ILE A 267 -25.98 -23.86 -2.04
N ILE A 268 -25.82 -22.64 -2.58
CA ILE A 268 -26.89 -21.92 -3.28
C ILE A 268 -26.84 -22.29 -4.76
N ASP A 269 -27.93 -22.86 -5.30
CA ASP A 269 -28.13 -22.88 -6.75
C ASP A 269 -28.46 -21.44 -7.21
N ALA A 270 -27.39 -20.72 -7.56
CA ALA A 270 -27.50 -19.35 -8.04
C ALA A 270 -28.23 -19.28 -9.39
N PHE A 271 -28.19 -20.35 -10.20
CA PHE A 271 -28.92 -20.41 -11.47
C PHE A 271 -30.42 -20.50 -11.21
N GLU A 272 -30.89 -21.31 -10.26
CA GLU A 272 -32.30 -21.38 -9.90
C GLU A 272 -32.85 -20.03 -9.38
N VAL A 273 -32.10 -19.36 -8.49
CA VAL A 273 -32.47 -18.03 -7.99
C VAL A 273 -32.54 -17.00 -9.13
N TYR A 274 -31.60 -17.06 -10.08
CA TYR A 274 -31.56 -16.18 -11.24
C TYR A 274 -32.74 -16.46 -12.20
N MET A 275 -33.03 -17.73 -12.50
CA MET A 275 -34.20 -18.13 -13.30
C MET A 275 -35.50 -17.60 -12.71
N ARG A 276 -35.71 -17.78 -11.39
CA ARG A 276 -36.89 -17.27 -10.67
C ARG A 276 -36.99 -15.74 -10.73
N LYS A 277 -35.87 -15.02 -10.63
CA LYS A 277 -35.81 -13.54 -10.72
C LYS A 277 -36.22 -13.03 -12.10
N TYR A 278 -35.71 -13.62 -13.18
CA TYR A 278 -35.90 -13.14 -14.54
C TYR A 278 -36.98 -13.89 -15.34
N LYS A 279 -37.69 -14.84 -14.71
CA LYS A 279 -38.77 -15.66 -15.29
C LYS A 279 -38.31 -16.54 -16.46
N ILE A 280 -37.07 -17.05 -16.38
CA ILE A 280 -36.56 -18.05 -17.31
C ILE A 280 -37.38 -19.34 -17.12
N SER A 281 -37.87 -19.94 -18.21
CA SER A 281 -38.71 -21.14 -18.15
C SER A 281 -37.89 -22.43 -18.02
N GLU A 282 -38.52 -23.51 -17.55
CA GLU A 282 -37.89 -24.84 -17.48
C GLU A 282 -37.42 -25.35 -18.86
N ASP A 283 -38.11 -24.98 -19.94
CA ASP A 283 -37.71 -25.23 -21.34
C ASP A 283 -36.39 -24.51 -21.68
N GLN A 284 -36.31 -23.21 -21.41
CA GLN A 284 -35.08 -22.42 -21.60
C GLN A 284 -33.94 -22.94 -20.72
N ALA A 285 -34.23 -23.31 -19.48
CA ALA A 285 -33.27 -23.91 -18.55
C ALA A 285 -32.72 -25.24 -19.08
N CYS A 286 -33.59 -26.09 -19.62
CA CYS A 286 -33.22 -27.36 -20.22
C CYS A 286 -32.34 -27.16 -21.46
N ILE A 287 -32.64 -26.18 -22.31
CA ILE A 287 -31.82 -25.79 -23.46
C ILE A 287 -30.42 -25.35 -22.96
N ILE A 288 -30.35 -24.38 -22.05
CA ILE A 288 -29.07 -23.89 -21.48
C ILE A 288 -28.23 -25.04 -20.90
N ARG A 289 -28.82 -25.88 -20.03
CA ARG A 289 -28.13 -27.00 -19.37
C ARG A 289 -27.74 -28.14 -20.32
N ASN A 290 -28.35 -28.25 -21.50
CA ASN A 290 -27.90 -29.15 -22.56
C ASN A 290 -26.79 -28.51 -23.40
N ASP A 291 -26.92 -27.24 -23.76
CA ASP A 291 -25.98 -26.50 -24.59
C ASP A 291 -24.64 -26.21 -23.88
N GLN A 292 -24.62 -26.20 -22.54
CA GLN A 292 -23.40 -26.27 -21.72
C GLN A 292 -22.58 -27.54 -21.96
N LYS A 293 -23.20 -28.69 -22.29
CA LYS A 293 -22.49 -29.96 -22.54
C LYS A 293 -21.71 -29.92 -23.85
N ASP A 294 -22.22 -29.16 -24.80
CA ASP A 294 -21.64 -28.96 -26.13
C ASP A 294 -20.82 -27.64 -26.22
N ASP A 295 -20.51 -27.03 -25.07
CA ASP A 295 -19.62 -25.87 -24.93
C ASP A 295 -20.11 -24.57 -25.62
N TYR A 296 -21.43 -24.41 -25.83
CA TYR A 296 -22.03 -23.16 -26.35
C TYR A 296 -22.36 -22.14 -25.25
N TRP A 297 -22.50 -22.61 -24.01
CA TRP A 297 -22.53 -21.78 -22.80
C TRP A 297 -21.39 -22.20 -21.88
N SER A 298 -20.86 -21.26 -21.10
CA SER A 298 -19.86 -21.57 -20.09
C SER A 298 -20.36 -22.62 -19.09
N SER A 299 -19.50 -23.61 -18.80
CA SER A 299 -19.86 -24.81 -18.03
C SER A 299 -19.99 -24.56 -16.52
N GLY A 300 -19.26 -23.59 -15.97
CA GLY A 300 -19.37 -23.16 -14.57
C GLY A 300 -20.44 -22.09 -14.36
N ASP A 301 -21.30 -22.26 -13.35
CA ASP A 301 -22.46 -21.38 -13.09
C ASP A 301 -22.09 -19.89 -12.96
N LYS A 302 -20.92 -19.56 -12.38
CA LYS A 302 -20.45 -18.17 -12.26
C LYS A 302 -20.28 -17.50 -13.64
N ASN A 303 -19.71 -18.22 -14.61
CA ASN A 303 -19.48 -17.70 -15.95
C ASN A 303 -20.77 -17.77 -16.79
N LEU A 304 -21.59 -18.82 -16.60
CA LEU A 304 -22.93 -18.90 -17.22
C LEU A 304 -23.79 -17.68 -16.85
N LEU A 305 -23.85 -17.33 -15.56
CA LEU A 305 -24.65 -16.20 -15.11
C LEU A 305 -24.13 -14.87 -15.66
N LYS A 306 -22.80 -14.68 -15.69
CA LYS A 306 -22.18 -13.52 -16.35
C LYS A 306 -22.50 -13.44 -17.85
N ASP A 307 -22.51 -14.56 -18.55
CA ASP A 307 -22.86 -14.62 -19.98
C ASP A 307 -24.37 -14.39 -20.21
N LEU A 308 -25.22 -14.70 -19.22
CA LEU A 308 -26.66 -14.40 -19.24
C LEU A 308 -26.98 -12.94 -18.89
N ASP A 309 -26.26 -12.31 -17.95
CA ASP A 309 -26.42 -10.88 -17.60
C ASP A 309 -26.31 -9.97 -18.85
N LYS A 310 -25.42 -10.33 -19.79
CA LYS A 310 -25.19 -9.59 -21.04
C LYS A 310 -26.44 -9.49 -21.94
N ILE A 311 -27.33 -10.48 -21.87
CA ILE A 311 -28.50 -10.61 -22.75
C ILE A 311 -29.84 -10.56 -22.00
N ILE A 312 -29.85 -10.43 -20.67
CA ILE A 312 -31.08 -10.58 -19.87
C ILE A 312 -32.07 -9.42 -20.04
N GLU A 313 -31.57 -8.26 -20.45
CA GLU A 313 -32.37 -7.07 -20.78
C GLU A 313 -32.76 -7.00 -22.28
N GLU A 314 -32.27 -7.95 -23.11
CA GLU A 314 -32.48 -7.90 -24.56
C GLU A 314 -33.88 -8.32 -25.01
N SER A 315 -34.42 -7.55 -25.95
CA SER A 315 -35.79 -7.72 -26.47
C SER A 315 -36.04 -9.06 -27.16
N ASN A 316 -34.97 -9.75 -27.56
CA ASN A 316 -34.98 -11.04 -28.26
C ASN A 316 -34.36 -12.19 -27.42
N PHE A 317 -34.15 -12.02 -26.11
CA PHE A 317 -33.52 -12.97 -25.18
C PHE A 317 -33.90 -14.46 -25.39
N ASN A 318 -35.20 -14.76 -25.53
CA ASN A 318 -35.69 -16.12 -25.78
C ASN A 318 -35.18 -16.72 -27.11
N THR A 319 -35.05 -15.88 -28.14
CA THR A 319 -34.50 -16.24 -29.45
C THR A 319 -32.99 -16.45 -29.36
N ILE A 320 -32.26 -15.67 -28.57
CA ILE A 320 -30.82 -15.89 -28.33
C ILE A 320 -30.59 -17.26 -27.68
N ILE A 321 -31.29 -17.57 -26.58
CA ILE A 321 -31.17 -18.89 -25.92
C ILE A 321 -31.41 -20.04 -26.90
N ARG A 322 -32.52 -19.98 -27.65
CA ARG A 322 -32.92 -21.05 -28.58
C ARG A 322 -32.02 -21.18 -29.80
N ASN A 323 -31.29 -20.13 -30.18
CA ASN A 323 -30.40 -20.11 -31.33
C ASN A 323 -28.91 -20.14 -30.95
N LYS A 324 -28.51 -20.29 -29.69
CA LYS A 324 -27.09 -20.26 -29.27
C LYS A 324 -26.24 -21.30 -30.01
N LYS A 325 -26.80 -22.46 -30.29
CA LYS A 325 -26.22 -23.53 -31.13
C LYS A 325 -25.98 -23.16 -32.60
N ASN A 326 -26.68 -22.14 -33.10
CA ASN A 326 -26.60 -21.65 -34.47
C ASN A 326 -25.67 -20.42 -34.62
N GLU A 327 -25.09 -19.91 -33.53
CA GLU A 327 -24.11 -18.83 -33.60
C GLU A 327 -22.81 -19.29 -34.27
N VAL A 328 -22.29 -18.46 -35.18
CA VAL A 328 -21.04 -18.72 -35.90
C VAL A 328 -19.86 -18.47 -34.95
N ARG A 329 -19.25 -19.54 -34.41
CA ARG A 329 -18.10 -19.43 -33.50
C ARG A 329 -16.88 -18.80 -34.18
N THR A 330 -16.20 -17.91 -33.47
CA THR A 330 -15.14 -17.05 -33.99
C THR A 330 -13.82 -17.80 -34.22
N SER A 331 -13.31 -17.80 -35.45
CA SER A 331 -12.04 -18.47 -35.81
C SER A 331 -10.81 -17.62 -35.47
N PHE A 332 -10.53 -17.43 -34.17
CA PHE A 332 -9.41 -16.60 -33.69
C PHE A 332 -8.06 -16.93 -34.35
N LYS A 333 -7.79 -18.22 -34.61
CA LYS A 333 -6.55 -18.71 -35.27
C LYS A 333 -6.38 -18.15 -36.68
N GLU A 334 -7.48 -17.84 -37.37
CA GLU A 334 -7.49 -17.31 -38.73
C GLU A 334 -7.47 -15.78 -38.71
N ILE A 335 -8.21 -15.14 -37.78
CA ILE A 335 -8.13 -13.69 -37.55
C ILE A 335 -6.69 -13.24 -37.22
N PHE A 336 -6.00 -13.93 -36.29
CA PHE A 336 -4.59 -13.63 -35.98
C PHE A 336 -3.63 -13.90 -37.14
N LYS A 337 -4.02 -14.71 -38.14
CA LYS A 337 -3.26 -14.93 -39.39
C LYS A 337 -3.63 -13.97 -40.51
N ASN A 338 -4.80 -13.32 -40.46
CA ASN A 338 -5.28 -12.53 -41.58
C ASN A 338 -4.37 -11.31 -41.82
N LYS A 339 -4.10 -11.07 -43.10
CA LYS A 339 -3.31 -9.94 -43.60
C LYS A 339 -4.17 -8.91 -44.34
N LYS A 340 -5.42 -9.23 -44.65
CA LYS A 340 -6.41 -8.36 -45.29
C LYS A 340 -7.11 -7.47 -44.26
N GLU A 341 -7.67 -8.06 -43.20
CA GLU A 341 -8.11 -7.37 -41.99
C GLU A 341 -7.05 -7.47 -40.87
N PRO A 342 -5.96 -6.70 -40.89
CA PRO A 342 -4.95 -6.74 -39.83
C PRO A 342 -5.43 -6.06 -38.54
N ILE A 343 -6.65 -5.51 -38.50
CA ILE A 343 -7.14 -4.65 -37.42
C ILE A 343 -7.73 -5.47 -36.27
N SER A 344 -8.52 -6.48 -36.61
CA SER A 344 -9.28 -7.36 -35.70
C SER A 344 -8.38 -8.04 -34.67
N LYS A 345 -7.15 -8.42 -35.02
CA LYS A 345 -6.17 -8.96 -34.06
C LYS A 345 -5.71 -7.96 -32.98
N TYR A 346 -5.70 -6.65 -33.26
CA TYR A 346 -5.42 -5.63 -32.23
C TYR A 346 -6.62 -5.43 -31.31
N VAL A 347 -7.83 -5.49 -31.86
CA VAL A 347 -9.12 -5.47 -31.14
C VAL A 347 -9.24 -6.67 -30.20
N LEU A 348 -9.02 -7.90 -30.71
CA LEU A 348 -8.91 -9.13 -29.91
C LEU A 348 -7.85 -9.05 -28.83
N PHE A 349 -6.68 -8.43 -29.10
CA PHE A 349 -5.67 -8.22 -28.06
C PHE A 349 -6.20 -7.32 -26.93
N VAL A 350 -6.84 -6.18 -27.25
CA VAL A 350 -7.40 -5.29 -26.23
C VAL A 350 -8.46 -6.02 -25.40
N ALA A 351 -9.43 -6.71 -26.01
CA ALA A 351 -10.46 -7.46 -25.29
C ALA A 351 -9.87 -8.60 -24.43
N THR A 352 -8.86 -9.32 -24.93
CA THR A 352 -8.24 -10.46 -24.21
C THR A 352 -7.46 -10.01 -22.96
N ILE A 353 -6.84 -8.83 -22.99
CA ILE A 353 -6.02 -8.30 -21.90
C ILE A 353 -6.85 -7.43 -20.95
N PHE A 354 -7.89 -6.76 -21.47
CA PHE A 354 -8.76 -5.84 -20.77
C PHE A 354 -10.24 -6.16 -21.09
N PRO A 355 -10.80 -7.27 -20.58
CA PRO A 355 -12.23 -7.52 -20.67
C PRO A 355 -13.00 -6.48 -19.84
N GLU A 356 -14.28 -6.30 -20.15
CA GLU A 356 -15.20 -5.38 -19.45
C GLU A 356 -14.75 -3.91 -19.50
N LEU A 357 -14.22 -3.46 -20.64
CA LEU A 357 -13.82 -2.06 -20.81
C LEU A 357 -14.99 -1.17 -21.26
N PRO A 358 -15.21 0.00 -20.63
CA PRO A 358 -16.02 1.07 -21.20
C PRO A 358 -15.59 1.39 -22.65
N PRO A 359 -16.54 1.62 -23.59
CA PRO A 359 -16.21 1.81 -25.00
C PRO A 359 -15.22 2.94 -25.30
N ASP A 360 -15.15 4.01 -24.50
CA ASP A 360 -14.19 5.11 -24.69
C ASP A 360 -12.75 4.66 -24.38
N LEU A 361 -12.56 3.89 -23.31
CA LEU A 361 -11.27 3.30 -22.94
C LEU A 361 -10.86 2.20 -23.91
N PHE A 362 -11.81 1.37 -24.36
CA PHE A 362 -11.57 0.36 -25.41
C PHE A 362 -11.09 1.01 -26.71
N ASN A 363 -11.83 2.01 -27.20
CA ASN A 363 -11.49 2.79 -28.40
C ASN A 363 -10.12 3.46 -28.28
N ARG A 364 -9.80 4.07 -27.13
CA ARG A 364 -8.48 4.64 -26.85
C ARG A 364 -7.39 3.58 -26.97
N TYR A 365 -7.56 2.41 -26.36
CA TYR A 365 -6.57 1.33 -26.38
C TYR A 365 -6.37 0.72 -27.77
N VAL A 366 -7.45 0.49 -28.53
CA VAL A 366 -7.34 0.07 -29.94
C VAL A 366 -6.59 1.13 -30.76
N THR A 367 -6.98 2.41 -30.64
CA THR A 367 -6.32 3.56 -31.29
C THR A 367 -4.82 3.61 -31.00
N ILE A 368 -4.42 3.41 -29.73
CA ILE A 368 -3.01 3.38 -29.29
C ILE A 368 -2.21 2.31 -30.04
N LEU A 369 -2.80 1.15 -30.32
CA LEU A 369 -2.15 0.08 -31.08
C LEU A 369 -2.11 0.38 -32.58
N ILE A 370 -3.15 0.95 -33.18
CA ILE A 370 -3.28 1.01 -34.66
C ILE A 370 -2.76 2.31 -35.29
N LYS A 371 -2.74 3.43 -34.56
CA LYS A 371 -2.50 4.79 -35.10
C LYS A 371 -1.20 4.94 -35.91
N ASP A 372 -0.11 4.32 -35.45
CA ASP A 372 1.22 4.45 -36.08
C ASP A 372 1.59 3.26 -36.99
N LYS A 373 0.64 2.33 -37.24
CA LYS A 373 0.87 1.17 -38.11
C LYS A 373 0.75 1.59 -39.58
N LYS A 374 1.48 0.90 -40.47
CA LYS A 374 1.54 1.24 -41.90
C LYS A 374 0.16 1.15 -42.56
N LYS A 375 -0.19 2.15 -43.38
CA LYS A 375 -1.40 2.14 -44.22
C LYS A 375 -1.42 0.89 -45.12
N ILE A 376 -2.58 0.24 -45.21
CA ILE A 376 -2.81 -0.93 -46.06
C ILE A 376 -3.45 -0.54 -47.39
N ARG A 377 -3.42 -1.44 -48.38
CA ARG A 377 -4.16 -1.27 -49.64
C ARG A 377 -5.52 -1.93 -49.53
N VAL A 378 -6.58 -1.14 -49.72
CA VAL A 378 -7.96 -1.60 -49.91
C VAL A 378 -8.47 -0.93 -51.17
N ASN A 379 -8.94 -1.71 -52.15
CA ASN A 379 -9.40 -1.23 -53.46
C ASN A 379 -8.41 -0.20 -54.08
N ASP A 380 -7.14 -0.61 -54.13
CA ASP A 380 -5.92 0.14 -54.49
C ASP A 380 -5.58 1.43 -53.72
N LYS A 381 -6.51 1.98 -52.94
CA LYS A 381 -6.29 3.13 -52.06
C LYS A 381 -5.45 2.75 -50.83
N LYS A 382 -4.57 3.64 -50.39
CA LYS A 382 -3.78 3.48 -49.14
C LYS A 382 -4.55 4.02 -47.93
N ILE A 383 -5.28 3.16 -47.24
CA ILE A 383 -6.13 3.50 -46.10
C ILE A 383 -5.39 3.24 -44.78
N SER A 384 -5.64 4.11 -43.79
CA SER A 384 -5.12 4.02 -42.43
C SER A 384 -5.91 2.97 -41.63
N LEU A 385 -5.26 2.20 -40.74
CA LEU A 385 -6.02 1.32 -39.84
C LEU A 385 -6.94 2.14 -38.93
N LEU A 386 -6.51 3.31 -38.47
CA LEU A 386 -7.34 4.20 -37.65
C LEU A 386 -8.65 4.59 -38.36
N SER A 387 -8.60 4.91 -39.66
CA SER A 387 -9.80 5.24 -40.45
C SER A 387 -10.76 4.07 -40.59
N ILE A 388 -10.22 2.85 -40.78
CA ILE A 388 -11.04 1.63 -40.86
C ILE A 388 -11.70 1.33 -39.51
N TRP A 389 -11.04 1.62 -38.39
CA TRP A 389 -11.68 1.56 -37.08
C TRP A 389 -12.78 2.63 -36.95
N GLU A 390 -12.49 3.88 -37.29
CA GLU A 390 -13.44 5.01 -37.22
C GLU A 390 -14.65 4.86 -38.18
N GLU A 391 -14.52 4.09 -39.28
CA GLU A 391 -15.57 3.83 -40.27
C GLU A 391 -16.35 2.53 -39.99
N ASP A 392 -15.67 1.43 -39.60
CA ASP A 392 -16.25 0.07 -39.54
C ASP A 392 -16.29 -0.57 -38.12
N THR A 393 -16.18 0.22 -37.03
CA THR A 393 -16.07 -0.27 -35.62
C THR A 393 -16.97 -1.47 -35.30
N ASP A 394 -18.28 -1.35 -35.53
CA ASP A 394 -19.26 -2.36 -35.10
C ASP A 394 -19.08 -3.69 -35.84
N SER A 395 -18.84 -3.64 -37.16
CA SER A 395 -18.53 -4.84 -37.96
C SER A 395 -17.25 -5.53 -37.47
N ILE A 396 -16.23 -4.75 -37.07
CA ILE A 396 -14.97 -5.30 -36.59
C ILE A 396 -15.16 -5.94 -35.21
N LEU A 397 -16.05 -5.42 -34.36
CA LEU A 397 -16.42 -6.06 -33.09
C LEU A 397 -17.15 -7.39 -33.33
N ASP A 398 -18.14 -7.41 -34.23
CA ASP A 398 -18.87 -8.62 -34.62
C ASP A 398 -17.93 -9.70 -35.18
N ASP A 399 -17.04 -9.34 -36.11
CA ASP A 399 -16.00 -10.22 -36.68
C ASP A 399 -15.02 -10.75 -35.63
N CYS A 400 -14.90 -10.10 -34.48
CA CYS A 400 -14.05 -10.50 -33.36
C CYS A 400 -14.76 -11.37 -32.30
N GLY A 401 -16.06 -11.65 -32.43
CA GLY A 401 -16.84 -12.29 -31.38
C GLY A 401 -17.02 -11.40 -30.15
N LEU A 402 -17.01 -10.08 -30.34
CA LEU A 402 -17.18 -9.07 -29.30
C LEU A 402 -18.55 -8.39 -29.42
N GLU A 403 -19.05 -7.87 -28.31
CA GLU A 403 -20.29 -7.08 -28.26
C GLU A 403 -20.14 -5.90 -27.30
N THR A 404 -21.00 -4.89 -27.45
CA THR A 404 -21.18 -3.83 -26.45
C THR A 404 -22.47 -4.09 -25.70
N TYR A 405 -22.37 -4.53 -24.44
CA TYR A 405 -23.51 -4.84 -23.58
C TYR A 405 -23.67 -3.80 -22.48
N TYR A 406 -24.84 -3.77 -21.82
CA TYR A 406 -25.17 -2.81 -20.77
C TYR A 406 -25.41 -3.51 -19.44
N VAL A 407 -24.87 -2.95 -18.35
CA VAL A 407 -25.11 -3.40 -16.97
C VAL A 407 -25.26 -2.18 -16.06
N ASN A 408 -26.36 -2.08 -15.31
CA ASN A 408 -26.66 -0.96 -14.40
C ASN A 408 -26.48 0.44 -15.06
N ASN A 409 -26.96 0.61 -16.31
CA ASN A 409 -26.79 1.82 -17.15
C ASN A 409 -25.34 2.19 -17.54
N GLN A 410 -24.39 1.26 -17.44
CA GLN A 410 -23.02 1.42 -17.95
C GLN A 410 -22.79 0.45 -19.11
N SER A 411 -22.16 0.90 -20.20
CA SER A 411 -21.80 0.06 -21.34
C SER A 411 -20.38 -0.48 -21.24
N PHE A 412 -20.18 -1.72 -21.72
CA PHE A 412 -18.90 -2.42 -21.68
C PHE A 412 -18.68 -3.22 -22.96
N VAL A 413 -17.43 -3.31 -23.41
CA VAL A 413 -16.99 -4.18 -24.51
C VAL A 413 -16.34 -5.43 -23.92
N ASP A 414 -16.84 -6.61 -24.29
CA ASP A 414 -16.33 -7.93 -23.90
C ASP A 414 -16.67 -8.97 -25.00
N PHE A 415 -16.22 -10.21 -24.85
CA PHE A 415 -16.61 -11.32 -25.72
C PHE A 415 -18.08 -11.74 -25.51
N LYS A 416 -18.73 -12.25 -26.57
CA LYS A 416 -20.13 -12.73 -26.59
C LYS A 416 -20.43 -13.94 -25.70
N ASN A 417 -19.38 -14.56 -25.16
CA ASN A 417 -19.42 -15.54 -24.07
C ASN A 417 -18.00 -15.72 -23.49
N THR A 418 -17.91 -16.28 -22.28
CA THR A 418 -16.64 -16.42 -21.57
C THR A 418 -15.77 -17.55 -22.16
N ASN A 419 -16.37 -18.55 -22.82
CA ASN A 419 -15.64 -19.61 -23.53
C ASN A 419 -14.82 -19.05 -24.71
N GLU A 420 -15.38 -18.12 -25.49
CA GLU A 420 -14.68 -17.43 -26.57
C GLU A 420 -13.52 -16.56 -26.07
N ALA A 421 -13.70 -15.87 -24.94
CA ALA A 421 -12.62 -15.13 -24.28
C ALA A 421 -11.44 -16.06 -23.94
N ASP A 422 -11.69 -17.22 -23.32
CA ASP A 422 -10.64 -18.17 -22.98
C ASP A 422 -10.07 -18.91 -24.22
N ALA A 423 -10.85 -19.15 -25.27
CA ALA A 423 -10.36 -19.70 -26.54
C ALA A 423 -9.45 -18.72 -27.30
N CYS A 424 -9.79 -17.43 -27.29
CA CYS A 424 -8.98 -16.35 -27.84
C CYS A 424 -7.68 -16.19 -27.04
N LYS A 425 -7.77 -16.09 -25.70
CA LYS A 425 -6.64 -16.05 -24.75
C LYS A 425 -5.68 -17.23 -24.92
N ASN A 426 -6.20 -18.45 -25.01
CA ASN A 426 -5.40 -19.64 -25.31
C ASN A 426 -4.70 -19.52 -26.67
N THR A 427 -5.38 -19.01 -27.69
CA THR A 427 -4.82 -18.85 -29.04
C THR A 427 -3.74 -17.76 -29.08
N LEU A 428 -4.01 -16.58 -28.52
CA LEU A 428 -3.08 -15.46 -28.41
C LEU A 428 -1.79 -15.89 -27.72
N PHE A 429 -1.88 -16.41 -26.49
CA PHE A 429 -0.69 -16.70 -25.69
C PHE A 429 0.06 -17.98 -26.08
N LYS A 430 -0.59 -18.99 -26.66
CA LYS A 430 0.08 -20.25 -27.08
C LYS A 430 0.52 -20.28 -28.55
N LYS A 431 -0.07 -19.48 -29.45
CA LYS A 431 0.19 -19.54 -30.90
C LYS A 431 0.66 -18.22 -31.50
N PHE A 432 0.35 -17.08 -30.87
CA PHE A 432 0.68 -15.74 -31.37
C PHE A 432 1.41 -14.89 -30.32
N THR A 433 2.20 -15.53 -29.46
CA THR A 433 2.89 -14.91 -28.32
C THR A 433 3.69 -13.69 -28.77
N LEU A 434 4.48 -13.80 -29.84
CA LEU A 434 5.25 -12.70 -30.45
C LEU A 434 4.41 -11.50 -30.94
N PHE A 435 3.12 -11.68 -31.22
CA PHE A 435 2.23 -10.57 -31.55
C PHE A 435 1.66 -9.90 -30.29
N ALA A 436 1.31 -10.69 -29.27
CA ALA A 436 0.86 -10.20 -27.97
C ALA A 436 1.97 -9.36 -27.30
N ASP A 437 3.17 -9.91 -27.29
CA ASP A 437 4.46 -9.36 -26.91
C ASP A 437 4.69 -7.93 -27.46
N GLN A 438 4.67 -7.79 -28.79
CA GLN A 438 4.82 -6.49 -29.47
C GLN A 438 3.74 -5.45 -29.13
N GLN A 439 2.53 -5.89 -28.76
CA GLN A 439 1.41 -5.00 -28.43
C GLN A 439 1.47 -4.57 -26.96
N ALA A 440 1.86 -5.46 -26.05
CA ALA A 440 2.24 -5.11 -24.68
C ALA A 440 3.40 -4.08 -24.68
N ARG A 441 4.45 -4.29 -25.50
CA ARG A 441 5.53 -3.32 -25.71
C ARG A 441 5.00 -1.96 -26.20
N THR A 442 4.10 -1.94 -27.18
CA THR A 442 3.50 -0.70 -27.71
C THR A 442 2.76 0.10 -26.63
N PHE A 443 1.99 -0.56 -25.76
CA PHE A 443 1.31 0.08 -24.63
C PHE A 443 2.27 0.61 -23.55
N ILE A 444 3.37 -0.13 -23.31
CA ILE A 444 4.42 0.23 -22.36
C ILE A 444 5.23 1.44 -22.82
N GLU A 445 5.68 1.46 -24.08
CA GLU A 445 6.50 2.55 -24.64
C GLU A 445 5.71 3.86 -24.69
N LYS A 446 4.41 3.79 -24.98
CA LYS A 446 3.48 4.93 -24.93
C LYS A 446 3.04 5.30 -23.51
N GLN A 447 3.44 4.52 -22.52
CA GLN A 447 3.20 4.73 -21.08
C GLN A 447 1.73 4.84 -20.68
N GLU A 448 0.82 4.35 -21.52
CA GLU A 448 -0.63 4.47 -21.32
C GLU A 448 -1.05 3.72 -20.06
N LEU A 449 -0.47 2.52 -19.87
CA LEU A 449 -0.45 1.69 -18.67
C LEU A 449 0.12 2.35 -17.41
N PHE A 450 0.52 3.62 -17.44
CA PHE A 450 1.11 4.37 -16.32
C PHE A 450 0.52 5.79 -16.27
N SER A 451 -0.80 5.86 -16.42
CA SER A 451 -1.58 7.09 -16.30
C SER A 451 -2.66 6.92 -15.24
N THR A 452 -2.92 7.97 -14.46
CA THR A 452 -3.98 8.02 -13.42
C THR A 452 -5.40 7.91 -13.96
N LYS A 453 -5.55 7.72 -15.28
CA LYS A 453 -6.81 7.40 -15.97
C LYS A 453 -7.07 5.89 -16.08
N ILE A 454 -6.15 5.04 -15.62
CA ILE A 454 -6.29 3.58 -15.61
C ILE A 454 -6.55 3.12 -14.17
N SER A 455 -7.56 2.27 -13.99
CA SER A 455 -7.90 1.75 -12.66
C SER A 455 -6.84 0.75 -12.17
N PHE A 456 -6.67 0.67 -10.84
CA PHE A 456 -5.82 -0.33 -10.19
C PHE A 456 -6.21 -1.77 -10.58
N GLN A 457 -7.49 -2.02 -10.89
CA GLN A 457 -7.97 -3.31 -11.40
C GLN A 457 -7.38 -3.67 -12.77
N LEU A 458 -7.31 -2.72 -13.70
CA LEU A 458 -6.68 -2.92 -15.03
C LEU A 458 -5.18 -3.17 -14.92
N HIS A 459 -4.51 -2.54 -13.94
CA HIS A 459 -3.11 -2.84 -13.59
C HIS A 459 -2.93 -4.28 -13.12
N ASN A 460 -3.74 -4.71 -12.16
CA ASN A 460 -3.67 -6.07 -11.62
C ASN A 460 -4.01 -7.15 -12.67
N ARG A 461 -4.80 -6.82 -13.70
CA ARG A 461 -5.03 -7.69 -14.87
C ARG A 461 -3.80 -7.82 -15.77
N ILE A 462 -2.97 -6.77 -15.94
CA ILE A 462 -1.82 -6.79 -16.86
C ILE A 462 -0.47 -7.15 -16.22
N HIS A 463 -0.26 -6.94 -14.92
CA HIS A 463 1.01 -7.33 -14.27
C HIS A 463 1.34 -8.84 -14.44
N PRO A 464 0.39 -9.79 -14.30
CA PRO A 464 0.64 -11.21 -14.59
C PRO A 464 0.98 -11.48 -16.06
N VAL A 465 0.46 -10.68 -16.99
CA VAL A 465 0.80 -10.79 -18.43
C VAL A 465 2.24 -10.36 -18.67
N ILE A 466 2.67 -9.24 -18.06
CA ILE A 466 4.05 -8.74 -18.17
C ILE A 466 5.03 -9.74 -17.51
N ALA A 467 4.72 -10.23 -16.31
CA ALA A 467 5.51 -11.28 -15.65
C ALA A 467 5.60 -12.56 -16.50
N LYS A 468 4.51 -12.97 -17.16
CA LYS A 468 4.51 -14.13 -18.07
C LYS A 468 5.33 -13.90 -19.35
N LEU A 469 5.36 -12.69 -19.90
CA LEU A 469 6.23 -12.36 -21.04
C LEU A 469 7.71 -12.30 -20.62
N ASN A 470 8.01 -11.84 -19.39
CA ASN A 470 9.36 -11.81 -18.83
C ASN A 470 10.00 -13.20 -18.72
N ILE A 471 9.21 -14.24 -18.41
CA ILE A 471 9.66 -15.65 -18.41
C ILE A 471 10.18 -16.03 -19.80
N TYR A 472 9.35 -15.88 -20.83
CA TYR A 472 9.68 -16.37 -22.18
C TYR A 472 10.72 -15.50 -22.90
N PHE A 473 10.87 -14.22 -22.53
CA PHE A 473 11.71 -13.26 -23.23
C PHE A 473 12.61 -12.43 -22.28
N LYS A 474 13.23 -13.11 -21.30
CA LYS A 474 14.08 -12.57 -20.20
C LYS A 474 14.94 -11.35 -20.58
N ASN A 475 15.67 -11.40 -21.70
CA ASN A 475 16.58 -10.33 -22.14
C ASN A 475 15.89 -9.09 -22.74
N TYR A 476 14.67 -9.22 -23.26
CA TYR A 476 13.98 -8.18 -24.05
C TYR A 476 12.80 -7.57 -23.31
N TYR A 477 12.13 -8.35 -22.44
CA TYR A 477 11.01 -7.90 -21.61
C TYR A 477 11.41 -7.75 -20.14
N GLY A 478 12.22 -8.66 -19.60
CA GLY A 478 12.68 -8.58 -18.21
C GLY A 478 13.49 -7.32 -17.91
N GLU A 479 14.48 -6.97 -18.74
CA GLU A 479 15.42 -5.89 -18.40
C GLU A 479 15.10 -4.54 -19.06
N GLU A 480 14.69 -4.51 -20.33
CA GLU A 480 14.49 -3.27 -21.10
C GLU A 480 13.27 -2.47 -20.60
N ILE A 481 12.16 -3.16 -20.30
CA ILE A 481 10.92 -2.56 -19.80
C ILE A 481 11.14 -1.92 -18.42
N LEU A 482 11.75 -2.65 -17.49
CA LEU A 482 12.02 -2.14 -16.15
C LEU A 482 12.97 -0.92 -16.19
N LYS A 483 13.92 -0.86 -17.14
CA LYS A 483 14.75 0.34 -17.40
C LYS A 483 13.93 1.53 -17.92
N ILE A 484 13.02 1.32 -18.87
CA ILE A 484 12.16 2.37 -19.41
C ILE A 484 11.26 2.96 -18.31
N TRP A 485 10.70 2.13 -17.44
CA TRP A 485 9.85 2.58 -16.34
C TRP A 485 10.66 3.31 -15.27
N LEU A 486 11.84 2.78 -14.89
CA LEU A 486 12.76 3.45 -13.98
C LEU A 486 13.16 4.85 -14.49
N LEU A 487 13.38 5.00 -15.80
CA LEU A 487 13.65 6.30 -16.43
C LEU A 487 12.43 7.23 -16.37
N LYS A 488 11.20 6.73 -16.56
CA LYS A 488 9.96 7.51 -16.38
C LYS A 488 9.83 8.02 -14.94
N LEU A 489 9.94 7.13 -13.95
CA LEU A 489 9.82 7.48 -12.53
C LEU A 489 10.90 8.48 -12.10
N GLU A 490 12.14 8.30 -12.57
CA GLU A 490 13.23 9.23 -12.31
C GLU A 490 12.99 10.60 -12.97
N ASN A 491 12.35 10.65 -14.14
CA ASN A 491 11.97 11.92 -14.79
C ASN A 491 10.81 12.62 -14.06
N GLN A 492 9.83 11.88 -13.53
CA GLN A 492 8.80 12.41 -12.65
C GLN A 492 9.41 12.99 -11.36
N ARG A 493 10.32 12.24 -10.72
CA ARG A 493 11.10 12.70 -9.55
C ARG A 493 11.93 13.96 -9.84
N LYS A 494 12.59 14.02 -11.00
CA LYS A 494 13.29 15.22 -11.51
C LYS A 494 12.35 16.40 -11.74
N ASN A 495 11.06 16.19 -12.00
CA ASN A 495 10.08 17.27 -12.14
C ASN A 495 9.63 17.81 -10.77
N ILE A 496 9.35 16.93 -9.81
CA ILE A 496 9.08 17.30 -8.40
C ILE A 496 10.24 18.11 -7.82
N ALA A 497 11.49 17.70 -8.07
CA ALA A 497 12.68 18.46 -7.64
C ALA A 497 12.77 19.88 -8.24
N LYS A 498 12.18 20.14 -9.41
CA LYS A 498 12.05 21.51 -9.96
C LYS A 498 10.97 22.29 -9.21
N TYR A 499 9.80 21.69 -8.95
CA TYR A 499 8.73 22.35 -8.21
C TYR A 499 9.16 22.73 -6.79
N LEU A 500 9.84 21.83 -6.05
CA LEU A 500 10.42 22.14 -4.73
C LEU A 500 11.42 23.32 -4.79
N SER A 501 12.21 23.43 -5.86
CA SER A 501 13.11 24.58 -6.05
C SER A 501 12.36 25.87 -6.41
N LEU A 502 11.23 25.78 -7.11
CA LEU A 502 10.39 26.94 -7.44
C LEU A 502 9.60 27.42 -6.22
N GLU A 503 9.14 26.49 -5.38
CA GLU A 503 8.48 26.71 -4.10
C GLU A 503 9.40 27.47 -3.14
N TYR A 504 10.56 26.89 -2.79
CA TYR A 504 11.55 27.52 -1.92
C TYR A 504 12.00 28.91 -2.39
N ASN A 505 12.23 29.09 -3.69
CA ASN A 505 12.57 30.40 -4.26
C ASN A 505 11.42 31.40 -4.12
N THR A 506 10.16 30.97 -4.32
CA THR A 506 8.99 31.86 -4.21
C THR A 506 8.64 32.18 -2.75
N GLU A 507 8.84 31.24 -1.81
CA GLU A 507 8.79 31.56 -0.37
C GLU A 507 9.85 32.58 0.02
N THR A 508 11.06 32.48 -0.54
CA THR A 508 12.16 33.41 -0.28
C THR A 508 11.84 34.79 -0.86
N ASP A 509 11.29 34.87 -2.08
CA ASP A 509 10.75 36.10 -2.66
C ASP A 509 9.70 36.76 -1.73
N ILE A 510 8.77 35.97 -1.17
CA ILE A 510 7.72 36.46 -0.25
C ILE A 510 8.31 36.98 1.06
N LYS A 511 9.22 36.24 1.70
CA LYS A 511 9.89 36.67 2.95
C LYS A 511 10.64 37.99 2.76
N ILE A 512 11.32 38.15 1.61
CA ILE A 512 12.03 39.38 1.23
C ILE A 512 11.05 40.55 0.95
N LEU A 513 9.85 40.29 0.41
CA LEU A 513 8.80 41.30 0.26
C LEU A 513 8.22 41.72 1.61
N ASP A 514 7.93 40.77 2.50
CA ASP A 514 7.42 41.01 3.85
C ASP A 514 8.38 41.89 4.66
N GLU A 515 9.68 41.56 4.69
CA GLU A 515 10.70 42.41 5.33
C GLU A 515 10.75 43.84 4.79
N ARG A 516 10.47 44.05 3.49
CA ARG A 516 10.50 45.38 2.86
C ARG A 516 9.23 46.18 3.15
N ILE A 517 8.07 45.54 3.14
CA ILE A 517 6.80 46.12 3.59
C ILE A 517 6.95 46.60 5.04
N ASP A 518 7.45 45.73 5.93
CA ASP A 518 7.75 46.04 7.33
C ASP A 518 8.69 47.25 7.50
N LYS A 519 9.74 47.34 6.67
CA LYS A 519 10.70 48.46 6.68
C LYS A 519 10.06 49.77 6.17
N LEU A 520 9.17 49.72 5.19
CA LEU A 520 8.49 50.91 4.65
C LEU A 520 7.36 51.40 5.57
N GLU A 521 6.56 50.50 6.15
CA GLU A 521 5.51 50.88 7.11
C GLU A 521 6.08 51.60 8.34
N LYS A 522 7.23 51.17 8.85
CA LYS A 522 7.95 51.81 9.96
C LYS A 522 8.48 53.22 9.64
N ASN A 523 8.46 53.64 8.37
CA ASN A 523 8.90 54.95 7.89
C ASN A 523 7.79 55.78 7.22
N LYS A 524 6.53 55.31 7.27
CA LYS A 524 5.35 55.86 6.60
C LYS A 524 4.97 57.31 6.99
N ASN A 525 5.52 57.81 8.09
CA ASN A 525 5.21 59.12 8.69
C ASN A 525 6.39 60.13 8.59
N ILE A 526 7.33 59.94 7.65
CA ILE A 526 8.42 60.90 7.42
C ILE A 526 7.94 62.01 6.48
N GLU A 527 7.81 63.23 7.01
CA GLU A 527 7.38 64.43 6.26
C GLU A 527 8.54 65.17 5.57
N ASP A 528 9.79 64.86 5.97
CA ASP A 528 11.02 65.44 5.44
C ASP A 528 11.51 64.69 4.17
N GLN A 529 11.67 65.41 3.06
CA GLN A 529 12.17 64.86 1.79
C GLN A 529 13.61 64.33 1.87
N GLU A 530 14.50 64.94 2.64
CA GLU A 530 15.91 64.56 2.69
C GLU A 530 16.10 63.29 3.54
N GLY A 531 15.44 63.22 4.70
CA GLY A 531 15.33 62.01 5.53
C GLY A 531 14.63 60.86 4.80
N TYR A 532 13.57 61.14 4.02
CA TYR A 532 12.92 60.15 3.16
C TYR A 532 13.88 59.60 2.10
N LEU A 533 14.53 60.47 1.32
CA LEU A 533 15.52 60.09 0.31
C LEU A 533 16.70 59.31 0.87
N ARG A 534 17.14 59.64 2.10
CA ARG A 534 18.22 58.94 2.80
C ARG A 534 17.82 57.52 3.16
N LYS A 535 16.66 57.33 3.81
CA LYS A 535 16.19 55.99 4.19
C LYS A 535 15.75 55.12 3.01
N MET A 536 15.24 55.70 1.93
CA MET A 536 14.96 54.95 0.70
C MET A 536 16.24 54.35 0.08
N LYS A 537 17.40 54.97 0.29
CA LYS A 537 18.72 54.42 -0.09
C LYS A 537 19.27 53.38 0.90
N GLU A 538 18.69 53.24 2.09
CA GLU A 538 19.03 52.23 3.12
C GLU A 538 18.22 50.92 2.97
N ILE A 539 17.27 50.84 2.03
CA ILE A 539 16.33 49.70 1.86
C ILE A 539 16.83 48.61 0.87
N ASP A 540 18.10 48.71 0.46
CA ASP A 540 18.88 47.87 -0.46
C ASP A 540 18.44 47.88 -1.96
N PRO A 541 19.40 48.01 -2.91
CA PRO A 541 19.13 47.78 -4.34
C PRO A 541 18.97 46.29 -4.62
N ILE A 542 17.93 45.92 -5.36
CA ILE A 542 17.48 44.52 -5.45
C ILE A 542 18.13 43.78 -6.61
N ASN A 543 18.83 42.67 -6.34
CA ASN A 543 19.26 41.71 -7.35
C ASN A 543 18.19 40.61 -7.54
N PHE A 544 17.22 40.84 -8.43
CA PHE A 544 16.27 39.80 -8.84
C PHE A 544 16.84 38.93 -9.97
N ASN A 545 16.43 37.65 -10.01
CA ASN A 545 16.73 36.76 -11.14
C ASN A 545 15.90 37.12 -12.38
N GLN A 546 16.53 37.02 -13.55
CA GLN A 546 16.09 37.54 -14.86
C GLN A 546 14.67 37.15 -15.34
N GLN A 547 13.99 36.18 -14.71
CA GLN A 547 12.62 35.81 -15.11
C GLN A 547 11.57 36.87 -14.75
N TYR A 548 11.75 37.60 -13.64
CA TYR A 548 10.79 38.62 -13.21
C TYR A 548 10.91 39.95 -13.97
N ASP A 549 12.05 40.21 -14.63
CA ASP A 549 12.30 41.38 -15.48
C ASP A 549 11.12 41.73 -16.40
N SER A 550 10.46 40.73 -16.97
CA SER A 550 9.37 40.92 -17.94
C SER A 550 8.11 41.56 -17.32
N LYS A 551 7.85 41.30 -16.04
CA LYS A 551 6.76 41.95 -15.27
C LYS A 551 7.25 43.25 -14.63
N LEU A 552 8.47 43.27 -14.10
CA LEU A 552 9.11 44.48 -13.55
C LEU A 552 9.24 45.59 -14.61
N LYS A 553 9.49 45.24 -15.89
CA LYS A 553 9.49 46.20 -17.03
C LYS A 553 8.12 46.83 -17.34
N LYS A 554 7.02 46.32 -16.77
CA LYS A 554 5.70 47.01 -16.82
C LYS A 554 5.49 47.95 -15.63
N ALA A 555 6.02 47.61 -14.45
CA ALA A 555 6.06 48.49 -13.29
C ALA A 555 7.18 49.53 -13.47
N GLN A 556 6.91 50.57 -14.27
CA GLN A 556 7.89 51.59 -14.68
C GLN A 556 8.71 52.16 -13.52
N TYR A 557 8.10 52.28 -12.34
CA TYR A 557 8.70 52.83 -11.13
C TYR A 557 9.69 51.87 -10.44
N ILE A 558 9.55 50.55 -10.56
CA ILE A 558 10.44 49.63 -9.83
C ILE A 558 11.85 49.63 -10.45
N LYS A 559 11.98 49.93 -11.77
CA LYS A 559 13.26 50.18 -12.46
C LYS A 559 14.13 51.22 -11.73
N PHE A 560 13.50 52.16 -11.03
CA PHE A 560 14.13 53.32 -10.41
C PHE A 560 14.92 53.01 -9.12
N LEU A 561 14.59 51.91 -8.43
CA LEU A 561 15.32 51.46 -7.22
C LEU A 561 16.58 50.62 -7.55
N PHE A 562 16.86 50.40 -8.84
CA PHE A 562 17.85 49.43 -9.32
C PHE A 562 19.00 50.10 -10.09
N TYR A 563 18.74 51.23 -10.77
CA TYR A 563 19.76 52.02 -11.44
C TYR A 563 20.30 53.11 -10.53
N LYS A 564 21.60 53.03 -10.23
CA LYS A 564 22.33 53.84 -9.22
C LYS A 564 22.43 55.34 -9.54
N GLU A 565 21.86 55.79 -10.66
CA GLU A 565 22.09 57.09 -11.30
C GLU A 565 20.80 57.86 -11.65
N GLU A 566 19.61 57.25 -11.56
CA GLU A 566 18.33 57.93 -11.84
C GLU A 566 17.81 58.63 -10.54
N SER A 567 17.32 59.88 -10.63
CA SER A 567 16.82 60.68 -9.47
C SER A 567 15.31 60.50 -9.21
N LEU A 568 14.96 60.01 -8.02
CA LEU A 568 13.59 59.62 -7.59
C LEU A 568 12.49 60.58 -8.10
N PRO A 569 11.44 60.09 -8.81
CA PRO A 569 10.37 60.94 -9.32
C PRO A 569 9.67 61.75 -8.22
N GLU A 570 9.56 63.06 -8.43
CA GLU A 570 9.22 64.06 -7.40
C GLU A 570 7.84 63.89 -6.74
N ASN A 571 6.98 63.00 -7.26
CA ASN A 571 5.59 62.83 -6.84
C ASN A 571 5.25 61.45 -6.22
N THR A 572 6.22 60.53 -6.02
CA THR A 572 5.89 59.17 -5.56
C THR A 572 5.93 59.00 -4.03
N SER A 573 4.76 58.75 -3.44
CA SER A 573 4.59 58.55 -1.99
C SER A 573 4.85 57.11 -1.54
N ILE A 574 5.26 56.93 -0.27
CA ILE A 574 5.43 55.61 0.39
C ILE A 574 4.19 54.73 0.22
N LYS A 575 2.98 55.32 0.25
CA LYS A 575 1.73 54.58 0.08
C LYS A 575 1.68 53.85 -1.28
N SER A 576 2.02 54.53 -2.38
CA SER A 576 2.04 53.92 -3.72
C SER A 576 3.01 52.74 -3.80
N ILE A 577 4.14 52.82 -3.09
CA ILE A 577 5.17 51.78 -3.06
C ILE A 577 4.71 50.58 -2.21
N LEU A 578 4.05 50.82 -1.08
CA LEU A 578 3.39 49.77 -0.29
C LEU A 578 2.30 49.07 -1.09
N ASP A 579 1.44 49.83 -1.78
CA ASP A 579 0.35 49.30 -2.60
C ASP A 579 0.91 48.38 -3.73
N GLU A 580 1.94 48.81 -4.47
CA GLU A 580 2.64 47.98 -5.47
C GLU A 580 3.33 46.73 -4.86
N LEU A 581 3.94 46.85 -3.68
CA LEU A 581 4.56 45.70 -3.00
C LEU A 581 3.53 44.69 -2.50
N TYR A 582 2.36 45.12 -2.05
CA TYR A 582 1.25 44.23 -1.72
C TYR A 582 0.71 43.51 -2.96
N GLU A 583 0.58 44.17 -4.12
CA GLU A 583 0.22 43.50 -5.37
C GLU A 583 1.25 42.44 -5.79
N LEU A 584 2.54 42.76 -5.74
CA LEU A 584 3.62 41.80 -6.04
C LEU A 584 3.60 40.62 -5.06
N ARG A 585 3.37 40.88 -3.77
CA ARG A 585 3.22 39.85 -2.73
C ARG A 585 2.06 38.91 -3.04
N ILE A 586 0.90 39.44 -3.42
CA ILE A 586 -0.28 38.65 -3.83
C ILE A 586 0.08 37.79 -5.05
N VAL A 587 0.70 38.35 -6.09
CA VAL A 587 1.14 37.60 -7.28
C VAL A 587 2.14 36.50 -6.95
N CYS A 588 3.05 36.70 -6.00
CA CYS A 588 3.95 35.64 -5.52
C CYS A 588 3.22 34.58 -4.69
N ILE A 589 2.21 34.94 -3.89
CA ILE A 589 1.38 33.99 -3.14
C ILE A 589 0.52 33.13 -4.10
N ASP A 590 -0.11 33.72 -5.11
CA ASP A 590 -0.88 32.98 -6.11
C ASP A 590 0.01 32.04 -6.94
N LYS A 591 1.23 32.49 -7.27
CA LYS A 591 2.26 31.65 -7.89
C LYS A 591 2.68 30.51 -6.97
N LEU A 592 2.89 30.76 -5.68
CA LEU A 592 3.24 29.73 -4.70
C LEU A 592 2.11 28.70 -4.57
N ASN A 593 0.86 29.15 -4.39
CA ASN A 593 -0.34 28.29 -4.36
C ASN A 593 -0.42 27.38 -5.59
N THR A 594 -0.14 27.93 -6.78
CA THR A 594 -0.10 27.17 -8.04
C THR A 594 1.02 26.12 -8.04
N ILE A 595 2.25 26.51 -7.62
CA ILE A 595 3.39 25.59 -7.51
C ILE A 595 3.10 24.46 -6.53
N CYS A 596 2.54 24.75 -5.36
CA CYS A 596 2.21 23.74 -4.35
C CYS A 596 1.13 22.76 -4.84
N ALA A 597 0.13 23.24 -5.60
CA ALA A 597 -0.88 22.38 -6.22
C ALA A 597 -0.28 21.46 -7.30
N ASP A 598 0.56 21.99 -8.20
CA ASP A 598 1.27 21.21 -9.21
C ASP A 598 2.27 20.22 -8.59
N LEU A 599 2.97 20.63 -7.53
CA LEU A 599 3.87 19.80 -6.73
C LEU A 599 3.12 18.62 -6.10
N TYR A 600 1.97 18.88 -5.47
CA TYR A 600 1.12 17.85 -4.88
C TYR A 600 0.64 16.85 -5.92
N ASN A 601 0.07 17.34 -7.02
CA ASN A 601 -0.40 16.51 -8.14
C ASN A 601 0.74 15.65 -8.72
N ALA A 602 1.92 16.24 -8.96
CA ALA A 602 3.08 15.51 -9.46
C ALA A 602 3.60 14.46 -8.45
N SER A 603 3.51 14.73 -7.15
CA SER A 603 3.98 13.85 -6.07
C SER A 603 3.08 12.64 -5.90
N GLU A 604 1.75 12.80 -5.91
CA GLU A 604 0.80 11.68 -5.92
C GLU A 604 0.96 10.85 -7.20
N ILE A 605 1.10 11.48 -8.37
CA ILE A 605 1.37 10.77 -9.64
C ILE A 605 2.67 9.94 -9.56
N LEU A 606 3.75 10.43 -8.97
CA LEU A 606 4.97 9.64 -8.79
C LEU A 606 4.76 8.49 -7.79
N LYS A 607 4.12 8.79 -6.65
CA LYS A 607 3.84 7.84 -5.57
C LYS A 607 3.09 6.62 -6.11
N ASP A 608 2.00 6.85 -6.85
CA ASP A 608 1.17 5.82 -7.48
C ASP A 608 1.96 5.01 -8.51
N ASN A 609 2.60 5.67 -9.48
CA ASN A 609 3.38 4.99 -10.52
C ASN A 609 4.55 4.17 -9.92
N THR A 610 5.12 4.61 -8.80
CA THR A 610 6.17 3.85 -8.09
C THR A 610 5.59 2.64 -7.34
N TYR A 611 4.40 2.77 -6.73
CA TYR A 611 3.71 1.63 -6.11
C TYR A 611 3.38 0.55 -7.16
N LEU A 612 2.81 0.97 -8.30
CA LEU A 612 2.48 0.11 -9.43
C LEU A 612 3.73 -0.56 -10.05
N PHE A 613 4.89 0.08 -10.01
CA PHE A 613 6.16 -0.53 -10.43
C PHE A 613 6.65 -1.58 -9.42
N VAL A 614 6.57 -1.28 -8.12
CA VAL A 614 6.91 -2.21 -7.04
C VAL A 614 6.00 -3.43 -7.02
N ASP A 615 4.72 -3.26 -7.33
CA ASP A 615 3.78 -4.38 -7.49
C ASP A 615 4.16 -5.31 -8.65
N LEU A 616 4.58 -4.78 -9.81
CA LEU A 616 5.11 -5.62 -10.87
C LEU A 616 6.39 -6.35 -10.43
N LEU A 617 7.34 -5.65 -9.80
CA LEU A 617 8.58 -6.27 -9.31
C LEU A 617 8.27 -7.42 -8.34
N ALA A 618 7.26 -7.27 -7.48
CA ALA A 618 6.80 -8.30 -6.56
C ALA A 618 6.19 -9.51 -7.28
N ILE A 619 5.28 -9.30 -8.23
CA ILE A 619 4.65 -10.36 -9.04
C ILE A 619 5.68 -11.14 -9.90
N ILE A 620 6.81 -10.52 -10.26
CA ILE A 620 7.94 -11.20 -10.91
C ILE A 620 8.81 -11.96 -9.89
N HIS A 621 9.02 -11.41 -8.69
CA HIS A 621 9.83 -12.03 -7.61
C HIS A 621 9.14 -13.25 -6.97
N GLU A 622 7.81 -13.20 -6.85
CA GLU A 622 6.95 -14.27 -6.35
C GLU A 622 6.82 -15.45 -7.34
N ASN A 623 7.29 -15.28 -8.58
CA ASN A 623 7.24 -16.29 -9.63
C ASN A 623 8.62 -16.94 -9.82
N ASP A 624 8.76 -18.20 -9.39
CA ASP A 624 10.04 -18.91 -9.35
C ASP A 624 10.76 -18.97 -10.70
N GLU A 625 10.04 -19.02 -11.83
CA GLU A 625 10.62 -19.04 -13.19
C GLU A 625 11.29 -17.70 -13.60
N SER A 626 11.09 -16.61 -12.84
CA SER A 626 11.65 -15.28 -13.17
C SER A 626 12.24 -14.51 -11.99
N LYS A 627 12.18 -15.04 -10.77
CA LYS A 627 12.71 -14.44 -9.53
C LYS A 627 14.11 -13.83 -9.64
N GLU A 628 15.02 -14.48 -10.36
CA GLU A 628 16.38 -13.99 -10.63
C GLU A 628 16.44 -12.60 -11.28
N LEU A 629 15.45 -12.25 -12.12
CA LEU A 629 15.42 -10.96 -12.81
C LEU A 629 15.43 -9.79 -11.84
N ILE A 630 14.86 -9.95 -10.63
CA ILE A 630 14.73 -8.87 -9.66
C ILE A 630 16.04 -8.64 -8.92
N ASN A 631 16.73 -9.72 -8.52
CA ASN A 631 18.12 -9.63 -8.05
C ASN A 631 19.02 -8.97 -9.10
N LYS A 632 18.96 -9.45 -10.36
CA LYS A 632 19.77 -8.90 -11.46
C LYS A 632 19.44 -7.44 -11.74
N PHE A 633 18.16 -7.08 -11.80
CA PHE A 633 17.70 -5.71 -12.00
C PHE A 633 18.26 -4.77 -10.93
N PHE A 634 18.12 -5.10 -9.64
CA PHE A 634 18.67 -4.25 -8.60
C PHE A 634 20.21 -4.14 -8.71
N ILE A 635 20.94 -5.23 -8.92
CA ILE A 635 22.40 -5.20 -9.17
C ILE A 635 22.75 -4.25 -10.34
N ASP A 636 22.17 -4.50 -11.52
CA ASP A 636 22.45 -3.76 -12.74
C ASP A 636 22.03 -2.29 -12.65
N ARG A 637 21.02 -1.94 -11.84
CA ARG A 637 20.55 -0.56 -11.65
C ARG A 637 21.27 0.18 -10.52
N PHE A 638 21.77 -0.50 -9.49
CA PHE A 638 22.51 0.14 -8.40
C PHE A 638 23.89 0.67 -8.84
N PHE A 639 24.54 0.05 -9.84
CA PHE A 639 25.68 0.67 -10.53
C PHE A 639 25.35 2.01 -11.21
N GLU A 640 24.07 2.32 -11.44
CA GLU A 640 23.58 3.56 -12.06
C GLU A 640 22.73 4.42 -11.10
N VAL A 641 22.82 4.20 -9.78
CA VAL A 641 22.06 4.92 -8.74
C VAL A 641 22.23 6.45 -8.83
N ASN A 642 23.40 6.92 -9.24
CA ASN A 642 23.69 8.35 -9.44
C ASN A 642 22.96 8.99 -10.64
N LYS A 643 22.42 8.19 -11.57
CA LYS A 643 21.54 8.60 -12.67
C LYS A 643 20.06 8.47 -12.32
N HIS A 644 19.74 7.52 -11.43
CA HIS A 644 18.40 7.02 -11.11
C HIS A 644 18.14 6.93 -9.60
N TYR A 645 18.21 8.05 -8.88
CA TYR A 645 18.00 8.11 -7.42
C TYR A 645 16.70 7.44 -6.95
N ILE A 646 15.66 7.44 -7.79
CA ILE A 646 14.39 6.76 -7.50
C ILE A 646 14.53 5.25 -7.24
N ILE A 647 15.63 4.59 -7.67
CA ILE A 647 15.88 3.16 -7.40
C ILE A 647 15.92 2.86 -5.89
N LEU A 648 16.34 3.82 -5.06
CA LEU A 648 16.33 3.69 -3.60
C LEU A 648 14.90 3.66 -3.05
N ASN A 649 14.01 4.57 -3.48
CA ASN A 649 12.59 4.57 -3.10
C ASN A 649 11.88 3.27 -3.52
N ILE A 650 12.24 2.77 -4.70
CA ILE A 650 11.74 1.49 -5.24
C ILE A 650 12.25 0.33 -4.40
N LEU A 651 13.54 0.29 -4.05
CA LEU A 651 14.12 -0.70 -3.14
C LEU A 651 13.45 -0.69 -1.77
N THR A 652 13.22 0.49 -1.17
CA THR A 652 12.52 0.64 0.12
C THR A 652 11.12 0.05 0.07
N LYS A 653 10.30 0.46 -0.90
CA LYS A 653 8.93 -0.04 -1.06
C LYS A 653 8.90 -1.54 -1.38
N PHE A 654 9.84 -2.01 -2.20
CA PHE A 654 9.96 -3.42 -2.55
C PHE A 654 10.37 -4.29 -1.35
N GLN A 655 11.33 -3.85 -0.53
CA GLN A 655 11.72 -4.54 0.71
C GLN A 655 10.53 -4.67 1.68
N ILE A 656 9.73 -3.61 1.84
CA ILE A 656 8.56 -3.61 2.73
C ILE A 656 7.49 -4.59 2.22
N LYS A 657 7.33 -4.75 0.90
CA LYS A 657 6.42 -5.76 0.32
C LYS A 657 7.01 -7.18 0.32
N ASN A 658 8.34 -7.33 0.27
CA ASN A 658 9.05 -8.60 0.16
C ASN A 658 10.08 -8.75 1.28
N GLU A 659 9.61 -9.06 2.50
CA GLU A 659 10.45 -9.19 3.71
C GLU A 659 11.64 -10.17 3.59
N VAL A 660 11.56 -11.14 2.66
CA VAL A 660 12.58 -12.16 2.40
C VAL A 660 13.70 -11.65 1.47
N PHE A 661 13.46 -10.55 0.75
CA PHE A 661 14.50 -9.91 -0.05
C PHE A 661 15.58 -9.30 0.88
N ASN A 662 16.84 -9.30 0.43
CA ASN A 662 17.94 -8.66 1.16
C ASN A 662 18.35 -7.35 0.47
N SER A 663 17.69 -6.25 0.83
CA SER A 663 18.05 -4.92 0.34
C SER A 663 19.34 -4.34 0.95
N LEU A 664 19.87 -4.92 2.03
CA LEU A 664 20.88 -4.26 2.87
C LEU A 664 22.18 -3.99 2.09
N GLU A 665 22.73 -4.95 1.34
CA GLU A 665 23.96 -4.71 0.58
C GLU A 665 23.81 -3.60 -0.49
N PHE A 666 22.60 -3.35 -1.02
CA PHE A 666 22.37 -2.21 -1.92
C PHE A 666 22.38 -0.87 -1.18
N TYR A 667 21.84 -0.80 0.05
CA TYR A 667 22.01 0.37 0.90
C TYR A 667 23.48 0.59 1.27
N LYS A 668 24.22 -0.46 1.63
CA LYS A 668 25.66 -0.42 1.93
C LYS A 668 26.47 0.21 0.81
N ILE A 669 26.29 -0.28 -0.42
CA ILE A 669 26.92 0.26 -1.65
C ILE A 669 26.56 1.75 -1.83
N SER A 670 25.30 2.12 -1.58
CA SER A 670 24.81 3.50 -1.72
C SER A 670 25.31 4.44 -0.62
N LEU A 671 25.49 3.94 0.61
CA LEU A 671 26.07 4.66 1.75
C LEU A 671 27.60 4.77 1.66
N GLN A 672 28.26 3.85 0.96
CA GLN A 672 29.69 3.93 0.59
C GLN A 672 29.95 4.77 -0.68
N HIS A 673 28.91 5.08 -1.46
CA HIS A 673 29.06 5.76 -2.76
C HIS A 673 29.77 7.12 -2.65
N LYS A 674 30.62 7.47 -3.63
CA LYS A 674 31.51 8.64 -3.57
C LYS A 674 30.78 9.99 -3.60
N THR A 675 29.61 10.05 -4.25
CA THR A 675 28.81 11.29 -4.39
C THR A 675 27.89 11.48 -3.19
N HIS A 676 28.07 12.56 -2.43
CA HIS A 676 27.26 12.90 -1.25
C HIS A 676 25.75 12.78 -1.50
N LYS A 677 25.22 13.36 -2.59
CA LYS A 677 23.80 13.25 -2.95
C LYS A 677 23.26 11.82 -2.99
N VAL A 678 24.06 10.82 -3.37
CA VAL A 678 23.61 9.41 -3.33
C VAL A 678 23.56 8.89 -1.90
N ASN A 679 24.50 9.30 -1.04
CA ASN A 679 24.45 8.98 0.38
C ASN A 679 23.27 9.66 1.07
N ASP A 680 22.99 10.93 0.75
CA ASP A 680 21.88 11.69 1.33
C ASP A 680 20.52 11.01 1.01
N TYR A 681 20.30 10.65 -0.26
CA TYR A 681 19.11 9.88 -0.67
C TYR A 681 19.09 8.46 -0.05
N ALA A 682 20.24 7.78 0.06
CA ALA A 682 20.32 6.46 0.67
C ALA A 682 20.03 6.50 2.18
N ILE A 683 20.47 7.55 2.87
CA ILE A 683 20.13 7.83 4.27
C ILE A 683 18.63 8.05 4.38
N ASP A 684 18.01 8.96 3.62
CA ASP A 684 16.58 9.24 3.74
C ASP A 684 15.67 8.05 3.42
N GLU A 685 16.03 7.22 2.44
CA GLU A 685 15.29 6.01 2.08
C GLU A 685 15.53 4.84 3.06
N PHE A 686 16.75 4.70 3.62
CA PHE A 686 17.03 3.73 4.69
C PHE A 686 16.33 4.12 6.01
N ILE A 687 16.29 5.41 6.34
CA ILE A 687 15.45 5.95 7.41
C ILE A 687 13.98 5.64 7.12
N SER A 688 13.52 5.81 5.88
CA SER A 688 12.13 5.55 5.49
C SER A 688 11.75 4.07 5.53
N LEU A 689 12.69 3.14 5.34
CA LEU A 689 12.51 1.71 5.60
C LEU A 689 12.26 1.47 7.10
N LEU A 690 13.19 1.90 7.93
CA LEU A 690 13.21 1.67 9.38
C LEU A 690 12.09 2.41 10.15
N LEU A 691 11.46 3.43 9.53
CA LEU A 691 10.28 4.11 10.06
C LEU A 691 8.94 3.47 9.64
N LYS A 692 8.89 2.77 8.49
CA LYS A 692 7.65 2.14 8.00
C LYS A 692 7.43 0.74 8.54
N ASP A 693 8.52 0.05 8.86
CA ASP A 693 8.52 -1.33 9.36
C ASP A 693 9.19 -1.40 10.74
N PRO A 694 8.52 -0.89 11.80
CA PRO A 694 9.10 -0.84 13.14
C PRO A 694 9.18 -2.21 13.81
N LEU A 695 8.43 -3.22 13.35
CA LEU A 695 8.47 -4.57 13.94
C LEU A 695 9.73 -5.33 13.49
N ASN A 696 10.08 -5.29 12.20
CA ASN A 696 11.33 -5.87 11.71
C ASN A 696 12.58 -4.99 11.99
N PHE A 697 12.47 -3.91 12.77
CA PHE A 697 13.59 -3.00 13.06
C PHE A 697 14.84 -3.77 13.55
N TYR A 698 14.66 -4.70 14.49
CA TYR A 698 15.72 -5.59 14.99
C TYR A 698 16.43 -6.43 13.91
N LYS A 699 15.68 -6.96 12.94
CA LYS A 699 16.19 -7.75 11.81
C LYS A 699 17.07 -6.90 10.90
N TYR A 700 16.68 -5.67 10.60
CA TYR A 700 17.51 -4.75 9.83
C TYR A 700 18.77 -4.34 10.59
N ILE A 701 18.67 -3.97 11.88
CA ILE A 701 19.84 -3.62 12.71
C ILE A 701 20.81 -4.80 12.82
N SER A 702 20.33 -6.02 13.03
CA SER A 702 21.15 -7.23 13.08
C SER A 702 21.89 -7.48 11.77
N GLY A 703 21.21 -7.32 10.64
CA GLY A 703 21.83 -7.47 9.31
C GLY A 703 22.90 -6.42 8.99
N ILE A 704 22.88 -5.25 9.64
CA ILE A 704 23.89 -4.19 9.48
C ILE A 704 24.90 -4.10 10.64
N ARG A 705 24.78 -4.96 11.67
CA ARG A 705 25.74 -5.02 12.78
C ARG A 705 27.17 -5.24 12.28
N ASN A 706 27.32 -6.14 11.31
CA ASN A 706 28.59 -6.52 10.69
C ASN A 706 29.12 -5.48 9.68
N TRP A 707 28.54 -4.28 9.63
CA TRP A 707 29.06 -3.14 8.86
C TRP A 707 29.90 -2.17 9.71
N PHE A 708 29.87 -2.35 11.04
CA PHE A 708 30.70 -1.60 11.97
C PHE A 708 31.95 -2.42 12.33
N PRO A 709 33.08 -1.75 12.65
CA PRO A 709 34.29 -2.43 13.10
C PRO A 709 34.11 -2.97 14.53
N GLU A 710 35.12 -3.70 15.03
CA GLU A 710 35.10 -4.20 16.41
C GLU A 710 35.06 -3.05 17.43
N ILE A 711 34.42 -3.29 18.58
CA ILE A 711 34.12 -2.32 19.66
C ILE A 711 35.35 -1.55 20.17
N THR A 712 36.56 -2.10 19.97
CA THR A 712 37.86 -1.50 20.32
C THR A 712 38.36 -0.43 19.34
N THR A 713 37.71 -0.25 18.19
CA THR A 713 38.17 0.61 17.08
C THR A 713 37.89 2.08 17.34
N SER A 714 38.84 2.98 17.04
CA SER A 714 38.65 4.41 17.28
C SER A 714 37.70 5.05 16.26
N LEU A 715 37.00 6.10 16.68
CA LEU A 715 36.07 6.84 15.80
C LEU A 715 36.77 7.67 14.71
N GLU A 716 38.08 7.89 14.83
CA GLU A 716 38.88 8.45 13.75
C GLU A 716 38.93 7.45 12.57
N ASP A 717 39.18 6.16 12.87
CA ASP A 717 39.29 5.05 11.91
C ASP A 717 37.96 4.69 11.21
N TYR A 718 36.81 5.03 11.79
CA TYR A 718 35.48 4.69 11.25
C TYR A 718 35.33 5.13 9.78
N THR A 719 34.85 4.24 8.92
CA THR A 719 34.72 4.52 7.49
C THR A 719 33.52 5.44 7.18
N ARG A 720 33.42 5.86 5.91
CA ARG A 720 32.27 6.60 5.37
C ARG A 720 30.94 5.85 5.58
N LEU A 721 30.96 4.51 5.63
CA LEU A 721 29.77 3.70 5.87
C LEU A 721 29.23 3.92 7.28
N GLU A 722 30.01 3.62 8.32
CA GLU A 722 29.61 3.81 9.72
C GLU A 722 29.18 5.26 9.99
N LYS A 723 29.96 6.25 9.54
CA LYS A 723 29.68 7.68 9.74
C LYS A 723 28.33 8.11 9.12
N ASN A 724 27.94 7.52 7.99
CA ASN A 724 26.62 7.73 7.37
C ASN A 724 25.50 6.99 8.12
N ILE A 725 25.73 5.77 8.63
CA ILE A 725 24.72 5.02 9.40
C ILE A 725 24.46 5.66 10.76
N LEU A 726 25.51 6.13 11.46
CA LEU A 726 25.38 6.88 12.70
C LEU A 726 24.50 8.13 12.54
N THR A 727 24.66 8.81 11.39
CA THR A 727 23.79 9.94 11.00
C THR A 727 22.34 9.48 10.78
N ALA A 728 22.13 8.35 10.08
CA ALA A 728 20.81 7.78 9.87
C ALA A 728 20.11 7.38 11.18
N TYR A 729 20.80 6.72 12.12
CA TYR A 729 20.26 6.35 13.44
C TYR A 729 19.80 7.55 14.26
N LEU A 730 20.63 8.61 14.34
CA LEU A 730 20.27 9.83 15.05
C LEU A 730 19.01 10.49 14.44
N LEU A 731 18.88 10.45 13.10
CA LEU A 731 17.69 10.94 12.39
C LEU A 731 16.45 10.06 12.60
N ILE A 732 16.56 8.73 12.52
CA ILE A 732 15.45 7.78 12.78
C ILE A 732 14.84 8.05 14.14
N ILE A 733 15.65 7.98 15.18
CA ILE A 733 15.17 7.98 16.57
C ILE A 733 14.63 9.37 16.95
N THR A 734 15.16 10.43 16.31
CA THR A 734 14.59 11.79 16.39
C THR A 734 13.26 11.90 15.64
N ARG A 735 13.10 11.31 14.45
CA ARG A 735 11.82 11.27 13.70
C ARG A 735 10.76 10.45 14.45
N GLN A 736 11.08 9.25 14.94
CA GLN A 736 10.17 8.41 15.75
C GLN A 736 9.66 9.16 16.99
N LYS A 737 10.56 9.79 17.75
CA LYS A 737 10.22 10.62 18.92
C LYS A 737 9.32 11.81 18.58
N LYS A 738 9.47 12.41 17.39
CA LYS A 738 8.55 13.47 16.91
C LYS A 738 7.16 12.88 16.59
N ASN A 739 7.08 11.73 15.92
CA ASN A 739 5.82 11.09 15.53
C ASN A 739 4.98 10.67 16.75
N ASP A 740 5.58 9.94 17.71
CA ASP A 740 4.90 9.49 18.94
C ASP A 740 4.33 10.67 19.78
N LYS A 741 4.99 11.85 19.72
CA LYS A 741 4.54 13.07 20.42
C LYS A 741 3.13 13.47 19.96
N TYR A 742 2.81 13.34 18.67
CA TYR A 742 1.50 13.67 18.11
C TYR A 742 0.42 12.64 18.45
N HIS A 743 0.74 11.34 18.42
CA HIS A 743 -0.22 10.29 18.81
C HIS A 743 -0.70 10.42 20.28
N SER A 744 0.12 11.01 21.15
CA SER A 744 -0.20 11.19 22.58
C SER A 744 -1.37 12.13 22.91
N LEU A 745 -1.98 12.79 21.92
CA LEU A 745 -3.09 13.72 22.12
C LEU A 745 -4.49 13.08 22.00
N ASN A 746 -4.64 12.00 21.21
CA ASN A 746 -5.97 11.55 20.73
C ASN A 746 -6.35 10.09 21.10
N SER A 747 -5.56 9.34 21.87
CA SER A 747 -5.88 7.95 22.24
C SER A 747 -5.54 7.59 23.69
N GLN A 748 -6.37 6.72 24.30
CA GLN A 748 -6.07 6.10 25.61
C GLN A 748 -4.99 5.03 25.53
N VAL A 749 -4.95 4.28 24.41
CA VAL A 749 -3.89 3.30 24.13
C VAL A 749 -2.66 4.01 23.60
N ILE A 750 -1.49 3.74 24.20
CA ILE A 750 -0.20 4.25 23.72
C ILE A 750 0.23 3.39 22.52
N LYS A 751 -0.11 3.87 21.33
CA LYS A 751 0.50 3.39 20.09
C LYS A 751 1.76 4.22 19.86
N SER A 752 2.92 3.57 20.01
CA SER A 752 4.25 4.15 19.82
C SER A 752 5.06 3.21 18.94
N ASP A 753 5.66 3.74 17.89
CA ASP A 753 6.49 2.93 16.99
C ASP A 753 7.90 2.71 17.56
N VAL A 754 8.35 3.58 18.47
CA VAL A 754 9.53 3.36 19.32
C VAL A 754 9.35 2.15 20.23
N TYR A 755 8.15 1.97 20.81
CA TYR A 755 7.88 0.81 21.67
C TYR A 755 7.98 -0.50 20.89
N LYS A 756 7.35 -0.57 19.71
CA LYS A 756 7.46 -1.72 18.80
C LYS A 756 8.91 -2.05 18.48
N ALA A 757 9.65 -1.03 18.03
CA ALA A 757 11.01 -1.18 17.50
C ALA A 757 12.09 -1.49 18.54
N LEU A 758 11.90 -1.11 19.81
CA LEU A 758 12.96 -1.20 20.84
C LEU A 758 12.56 -1.97 22.12
N PHE A 759 11.28 -2.31 22.29
CA PHE A 759 10.78 -2.87 23.55
C PHE A 759 9.68 -3.95 23.40
N GLU A 760 9.20 -4.28 22.19
CA GLU A 760 8.16 -5.30 22.01
C GLU A 760 8.74 -6.73 21.95
N ASN A 761 9.74 -7.00 21.10
CA ASN A 761 10.47 -8.28 21.11
C ASN A 761 11.59 -8.32 22.16
N LEU A 762 11.33 -8.91 23.32
CA LEU A 762 12.29 -8.96 24.44
C LEU A 762 13.52 -9.84 24.17
N GLU A 763 13.35 -10.99 23.51
CA GLU A 763 14.42 -12.00 23.34
C GLU A 763 15.56 -11.49 22.45
N GLU A 764 15.24 -10.62 21.48
CA GLU A 764 16.22 -9.93 20.64
C GLU A 764 16.68 -8.57 21.22
N SER A 765 15.86 -7.95 22.09
CA SER A 765 16.05 -6.55 22.50
C SER A 765 17.41 -6.24 23.11
N GLY A 766 17.92 -7.07 24.03
CA GLY A 766 19.06 -6.70 24.88
C GLY A 766 20.33 -6.37 24.09
N ASN A 767 20.79 -7.32 23.27
CA ASN A 767 22.02 -7.17 22.46
C ASN A 767 21.91 -6.07 21.41
N ILE A 768 20.69 -5.80 20.90
CA ILE A 768 20.47 -4.84 19.82
C ILE A 768 20.29 -3.43 20.39
N LEU A 769 19.59 -3.27 21.52
CA LEU A 769 19.49 -2.02 22.26
C LEU A 769 20.84 -1.57 22.80
N GLU A 770 21.69 -2.51 23.23
CA GLU A 770 23.11 -2.29 23.54
C GLU A 770 23.86 -1.69 22.34
N PHE A 771 23.85 -2.37 21.20
CA PHE A 771 24.50 -1.90 19.97
C PHE A 771 23.96 -0.54 19.47
N ILE A 772 22.65 -0.26 19.63
CA ILE A 772 22.06 1.04 19.28
C ILE A 772 22.53 2.15 20.23
N ILE A 773 22.53 1.90 21.54
CA ILE A 773 22.95 2.89 22.54
C ILE A 773 24.43 3.22 22.38
N GLU A 774 25.28 2.21 22.18
CA GLU A 774 26.71 2.36 21.88
C GLU A 774 26.92 3.31 20.70
N ASN A 775 26.32 2.98 19.56
CA ASN A 775 26.44 3.75 18.33
C ASN A 775 25.89 5.18 18.46
N LEU A 776 24.79 5.38 19.19
CA LEU A 776 24.23 6.71 19.42
C LEU A 776 25.18 7.62 20.21
N PHE A 777 25.85 7.12 21.25
CA PHE A 777 26.80 7.93 22.02
C PHE A 777 28.15 8.07 21.32
N ASN A 778 28.50 7.15 20.42
CA ASN A 778 29.61 7.32 19.48
C ASN A 778 29.30 8.40 18.41
N ALA A 779 28.03 8.55 17.99
CA ALA A 779 27.62 9.60 17.06
C ALA A 779 27.78 11.02 17.63
N ALA A 780 27.78 11.23 18.95
CA ALA A 780 28.08 12.54 19.54
C ALA A 780 29.56 12.95 19.35
N ILE A 781 30.47 11.99 19.35
CA ILE A 781 31.92 12.20 19.22
C ILE A 781 32.29 12.62 17.79
N LEU A 782 31.52 12.18 16.77
CA LEU A 782 31.67 12.65 15.38
C LEU A 782 31.54 14.17 15.21
N PHE A 783 30.98 14.87 16.21
CA PHE A 783 30.83 16.32 16.22
C PHE A 783 31.60 17.00 17.37
N GLU A 784 32.44 16.26 18.11
CA GLU A 784 33.42 16.81 19.09
C GLU A 784 34.68 17.37 18.40
N ASP A 785 34.51 17.90 17.19
CA ASP A 785 35.55 18.65 16.48
C ASP A 785 35.87 19.96 17.22
N LYS A 786 37.15 20.31 17.34
CA LYS A 786 37.61 21.36 18.28
C LYS A 786 37.06 22.75 17.94
N GLU A 787 36.72 22.99 16.68
CA GLU A 787 36.12 24.24 16.21
C GLU A 787 34.59 24.30 16.37
N ASN A 788 33.92 23.17 16.64
CA ASN A 788 32.45 23.04 16.52
C ASN A 788 31.73 22.65 17.82
N THR A 789 32.30 23.03 18.97
CA THR A 789 31.81 22.70 20.33
C THR A 789 30.31 22.94 20.58
N PHE A 790 29.67 23.88 19.88
CA PHE A 790 28.23 24.13 19.93
C PHE A 790 27.40 22.97 19.38
N ARG A 791 27.81 22.36 18.25
CA ARG A 791 27.10 21.22 17.63
C ARG A 791 27.17 19.97 18.50
N SER A 792 28.34 19.68 19.06
CA SER A 792 28.50 18.59 20.04
C SER A 792 27.51 18.72 21.21
N ARG A 793 27.40 19.91 21.83
CA ARG A 793 26.47 20.16 22.94
C ARG A 793 25.01 19.92 22.55
N ILE A 794 24.58 20.39 21.37
CA ILE A 794 23.23 20.14 20.86
C ILE A 794 22.96 18.63 20.76
N ILE A 795 23.90 17.86 20.22
CA ILE A 795 23.73 16.41 20.02
C ILE A 795 23.75 15.66 21.36
N GLN A 796 24.61 16.04 22.30
CA GLN A 796 24.61 15.47 23.66
C GLN A 796 23.28 15.73 24.40
N TYR A 797 22.72 16.93 24.27
CA TYR A 797 21.40 17.27 24.81
C TYR A 797 20.28 16.48 24.10
N GLN A 798 20.36 16.33 22.77
CA GLN A 798 19.43 15.54 21.96
C GLN A 798 19.42 14.06 22.38
N LEU A 799 20.60 13.45 22.60
CA LEU A 799 20.74 12.07 23.11
C LEU A 799 20.16 11.89 24.51
N ALA A 800 20.48 12.78 25.45
CA ALA A 800 19.88 12.76 26.79
C ALA A 800 18.35 12.91 26.73
N SER A 801 17.86 13.75 25.82
CA SER A 801 16.43 13.95 25.54
C SER A 801 15.79 12.72 24.86
N ILE A 802 16.55 11.86 24.18
CA ILE A 802 16.09 10.56 23.65
C ILE A 802 16.00 9.54 24.79
N MET A 803 17.03 9.38 25.62
CA MET A 803 17.03 8.43 26.74
C MET A 803 15.93 8.76 27.76
N SER A 804 15.75 10.05 28.08
CA SER A 804 14.62 10.53 28.87
C SER A 804 13.25 10.22 28.24
N TYR A 805 13.16 10.24 26.92
CA TYR A 805 11.93 9.91 26.21
C TYR A 805 11.60 8.41 26.27
N TRP A 806 12.58 7.53 25.98
CA TRP A 806 12.40 6.08 26.04
C TRP A 806 11.98 5.59 27.44
N TYR A 807 12.65 6.09 28.49
CA TYR A 807 12.26 5.75 29.85
C TYR A 807 10.85 6.27 30.21
N SER A 808 10.54 7.52 29.82
CA SER A 808 9.19 8.09 30.01
C SER A 808 8.10 7.37 29.21
N LEU A 809 8.45 6.72 28.10
CA LEU A 809 7.53 5.90 27.31
C LEU A 809 7.18 4.62 28.06
N LEU A 810 8.17 3.89 28.59
CA LEU A 810 7.96 2.70 29.40
C LEU A 810 7.12 3.00 30.66
N CYS A 811 7.46 4.05 31.43
CA CYS A 811 6.66 4.44 32.61
C CYS A 811 5.21 4.81 32.25
N ARG A 812 4.96 5.35 31.04
CA ARG A 812 3.59 5.66 30.60
C ARG A 812 2.80 4.44 30.14
N ILE A 813 3.46 3.40 29.66
CA ILE A 813 2.81 2.12 29.28
C ILE A 813 2.50 1.31 30.54
N GLU A 814 3.39 1.31 31.53
CA GLU A 814 3.16 0.81 32.89
C GLU A 814 1.96 1.49 33.59
N GLU A 815 1.78 2.79 33.37
CA GLU A 815 0.59 3.55 33.84
C GLU A 815 -0.70 3.28 33.03
N SER A 816 -0.64 2.57 31.91
CA SER A 816 -1.82 2.28 31.09
C SER A 816 -2.49 0.97 31.55
N GLU A 817 -3.81 0.88 31.48
CA GLU A 817 -4.61 -0.27 31.97
C GLU A 817 -4.45 -1.55 31.10
N ILE A 818 -3.36 -1.65 30.32
CA ILE A 818 -2.97 -2.83 29.55
C ILE A 818 -1.90 -3.58 30.35
N PRO A 819 -2.19 -4.78 30.91
CA PRO A 819 -1.24 -5.52 31.72
C PRO A 819 -0.18 -6.23 30.87
N ASP A 820 0.78 -5.48 30.32
CA ASP A 820 2.08 -6.04 29.95
C ASP A 820 2.93 -6.19 31.22
N THR A 821 2.98 -7.42 31.75
CA THR A 821 3.72 -7.76 32.97
C THR A 821 5.24 -7.60 32.83
N ARG A 822 5.76 -7.39 31.61
CA ARG A 822 7.19 -7.27 31.32
C ARG A 822 7.69 -5.83 31.17
N ILE A 823 6.87 -4.80 31.44
CA ILE A 823 7.35 -3.40 31.35
C ILE A 823 8.45 -3.08 32.38
N LYS A 824 8.38 -3.66 33.59
CA LYS A 824 9.42 -3.49 34.63
C LYS A 824 10.76 -4.08 34.18
N GLU A 825 10.73 -5.29 33.64
CA GLU A 825 11.88 -5.97 33.01
C GLU A 825 12.49 -5.10 31.88
N LYS A 826 11.65 -4.54 31.00
CA LYS A 826 12.07 -3.62 29.92
C LYS A 826 12.73 -2.33 30.44
N LYS A 827 12.29 -1.79 31.59
CA LYS A 827 12.98 -0.66 32.27
C LYS A 827 14.36 -1.09 32.79
N GLU A 828 14.44 -2.25 33.45
CA GLU A 828 15.66 -2.78 34.06
C GLU A 828 16.72 -3.13 33.01
N ILE A 829 16.31 -3.65 31.85
CA ILE A 829 17.14 -3.85 30.66
C ILE A 829 17.69 -2.51 30.13
N LEU A 830 16.84 -1.48 29.95
CA LEU A 830 17.30 -0.17 29.48
C LEU A 830 18.33 0.48 30.42
N ILE A 831 18.14 0.38 31.75
CA ILE A 831 19.08 0.93 32.74
C ILE A 831 20.39 0.14 32.76
N SER A 832 20.33 -1.19 32.82
CA SER A 832 21.52 -2.03 32.88
C SER A 832 22.39 -1.89 31.63
N ILE A 833 21.78 -1.76 30.44
CA ILE A 833 22.50 -1.46 29.19
C ILE A 833 23.17 -0.09 29.25
N LEU A 834 22.48 0.97 29.70
CA LEU A 834 23.06 2.30 29.83
C LEU A 834 24.25 2.36 30.80
N LEU A 835 24.25 1.53 31.86
CA LEU A 835 25.36 1.40 32.81
C LEU A 835 26.50 0.51 32.30
N LYS A 836 26.20 -0.51 31.48
CA LYS A 836 27.17 -1.43 30.87
C LYS A 836 27.95 -0.80 29.72
N VAL A 837 27.25 -0.09 28.83
CA VAL A 837 27.75 0.35 27.52
C VAL A 837 28.46 1.70 27.57
N LEU A 838 27.95 2.63 28.39
CA LEU A 838 28.49 4.00 28.40
C LEU A 838 29.77 4.07 29.24
N SER A 839 30.84 4.58 28.63
CA SER A 839 32.06 4.91 29.37
C SER A 839 31.75 5.90 30.51
N LYS A 840 32.60 5.91 31.55
CA LYS A 840 32.44 6.80 32.71
C LYS A 840 32.32 8.29 32.34
N GLU A 841 32.91 8.71 31.20
CA GLU A 841 32.74 10.07 30.69
C GLU A 841 31.41 10.25 29.95
N GLN A 842 31.00 9.34 29.05
CA GLN A 842 29.71 9.39 28.37
C GLN A 842 28.54 9.37 29.37
N LEU A 843 28.60 8.52 30.40
CA LEU A 843 27.59 8.45 31.47
C LEU A 843 27.55 9.78 32.27
N LYS A 844 28.71 10.39 32.55
CA LYS A 844 28.80 11.72 33.19
C LYS A 844 28.22 12.83 32.31
N LYS A 845 28.51 12.83 30.99
CA LYS A 845 27.92 13.75 30.00
C LYS A 845 26.39 13.57 29.94
N LEU A 846 25.88 12.34 29.91
CA LEU A 846 24.45 12.02 29.94
C LEU A 846 23.77 12.53 31.24
N LEU A 847 24.32 12.20 32.41
CA LEU A 847 23.78 12.63 33.70
C LEU A 847 23.77 14.17 33.87
N LEU A 848 24.70 14.89 33.23
CA LEU A 848 24.70 16.35 33.20
C LEU A 848 23.56 16.90 32.33
N ASN A 849 23.43 16.42 31.10
CA ASN A 849 22.37 16.85 30.17
C ASN A 849 20.96 16.48 30.69
N LEU A 850 20.77 15.33 31.34
CA LEU A 850 19.51 14.96 31.99
C LEU A 850 19.12 15.93 33.12
N ARG A 851 20.09 16.44 33.90
CA ARG A 851 19.85 17.48 34.92
C ARG A 851 19.46 18.80 34.27
N GLU A 852 20.07 19.18 33.14
CA GLU A 852 19.71 20.39 32.40
C GLU A 852 18.28 20.32 31.85
N ILE A 853 17.89 19.19 31.25
CA ILE A 853 16.49 18.93 30.84
C ILE A 853 15.54 19.07 32.04
N ARG A 854 15.91 18.57 33.23
CA ARG A 854 15.11 18.72 34.45
C ARG A 854 15.02 20.19 34.90
N LEU A 855 16.09 20.97 34.80
CA LEU A 855 16.08 22.41 35.10
C LEU A 855 15.18 23.20 34.13
N ASN A 856 15.23 22.88 32.83
CA ASN A 856 14.35 23.50 31.84
C ASN A 856 12.89 23.14 32.11
N GLN A 857 12.56 21.86 32.39
CA GLN A 857 11.21 21.47 32.83
C GLN A 857 10.75 22.16 34.13
N ASN A 858 11.67 22.51 35.04
CA ASN A 858 11.32 23.32 36.22
C ASN A 858 10.97 24.77 35.83
N LYS A 859 11.76 25.40 34.93
CA LYS A 859 11.49 26.75 34.38
C LYS A 859 10.17 26.82 33.61
N THR A 860 9.80 25.78 32.86
CA THR A 860 8.51 25.73 32.15
C THR A 860 7.34 25.52 33.12
N ALA A 861 7.53 24.74 34.20
CA ALA A 861 6.48 24.46 35.20
C ALA A 861 6.02 25.70 36.00
N SER A 862 6.87 26.71 36.19
CA SER A 862 6.49 27.98 36.82
C SER A 862 5.74 28.92 35.86
N LYS A 863 5.98 28.82 34.54
CA LYS A 863 5.36 29.66 33.50
C LYS A 863 3.97 29.19 33.06
N ILE A 864 3.73 27.87 33.05
CA ILE A 864 2.40 27.30 32.74
C ILE A 864 1.34 27.86 33.70
N ARG A 865 0.14 28.16 33.18
CA ARG A 865 -1.03 28.55 33.99
C ARG A 865 -2.04 27.41 34.17
N ASP A 866 -2.21 26.54 33.18
CA ASP A 866 -3.18 25.43 33.23
C ASP A 866 -2.81 24.32 34.25
N ILE A 867 -3.82 23.82 34.96
CA ILE A 867 -3.66 22.83 36.04
C ILE A 867 -3.49 21.41 35.50
N LYS A 868 -4.13 21.06 34.36
CA LYS A 868 -3.97 19.76 33.69
C LYS A 868 -2.57 19.64 33.10
N GLU A 869 -2.05 20.71 32.49
CA GLU A 869 -0.68 20.80 32.00
C GLU A 869 0.34 20.71 33.13
N LYS A 870 0.14 21.42 34.25
CA LYS A 870 0.98 21.26 35.46
C LYS A 870 0.98 19.81 35.97
N LYS A 871 -0.17 19.12 35.97
CA LYS A 871 -0.24 17.70 36.34
C LYS A 871 0.52 16.80 35.33
N LYS A 872 0.34 17.00 34.02
CA LYS A 872 1.10 16.28 32.97
C LYS A 872 2.61 16.49 33.11
N LEU A 873 3.06 17.73 33.35
CA LEU A 873 4.47 18.06 33.53
C LEU A 873 5.04 17.54 34.87
N LYS A 874 4.24 17.51 35.95
CA LYS A 874 4.65 16.86 37.21
C LYS A 874 4.92 15.37 37.00
N LYS A 875 4.08 14.64 36.24
CA LYS A 875 4.33 13.23 35.89
C LYS A 875 5.63 13.06 35.08
N LYS A 876 5.82 13.83 34.00
CA LYS A 876 7.06 13.81 33.19
C LYS A 876 8.33 14.07 34.01
N ARG A 877 8.27 15.04 34.94
CA ARG A 877 9.38 15.33 35.88
C ARG A 877 9.63 14.17 36.85
N GLY A 878 8.62 13.38 37.18
CA GLY A 878 8.73 12.15 37.96
C GLY A 878 9.61 11.11 37.27
N TYR A 879 9.24 10.67 36.06
CA TYR A 879 10.01 9.65 35.33
C TYR A 879 11.47 10.09 35.06
N LEU A 880 11.70 11.39 34.84
CA LEU A 880 13.05 11.93 34.68
C LEU A 880 13.87 11.90 35.99
N ILE A 881 13.24 12.06 37.15
CA ILE A 881 13.89 11.90 38.45
C ILE A 881 14.19 10.41 38.73
N GLU A 882 13.24 9.52 38.41
CA GLU A 882 13.37 8.06 38.47
C GLU A 882 14.60 7.61 37.65
N LEU A 883 14.67 7.97 36.37
CA LEU A 883 15.82 7.72 35.48
C LEU A 883 17.15 8.28 36.03
N ILE A 884 17.17 9.53 36.50
CA ILE A 884 18.39 10.16 37.03
C ILE A 884 18.90 9.48 38.31
N ASN A 885 18.02 8.80 39.06
CA ASN A 885 18.43 8.03 40.24
C ASN A 885 18.88 6.62 39.84
N GLN A 886 18.16 5.95 38.94
CA GLN A 886 18.53 4.62 38.42
C GLN A 886 19.87 4.61 37.66
N LEU A 887 20.30 5.75 37.10
CA LEU A 887 21.61 5.91 36.45
C LEU A 887 22.74 6.44 37.37
N LYS A 888 22.53 6.48 38.70
CA LYS A 888 23.57 6.81 39.70
C LYS A 888 23.94 5.65 40.61
N ASN A 889 23.01 4.72 40.78
CA ASN A 889 23.16 3.49 41.55
C ASN A 889 23.92 2.45 40.71
#